data_AF-A0A9D5UKJ8-F1
#
_entry.id   AF-A0A9D5UKJ8-F1
#
_cell.length_a   1.000
_cell.length_b   1.000
_cell.length_c   1.000
_cell.angle_alpha   90.00
_cell.angle_beta   90.00
_cell.angle_gamma   90.00
#
_symmetry.space_group_name_H-M   'P 1'
#
loop_
_entity.id
_entity.type
_entity.pdbx_description
1 polymer ?
#
loop_
_entity_poly.entity_id
_entity_poly.type
_entity_poly.pdbx_seq_one_letter_code
_entity_poly.pdbx_strand_id
1 'polypeptide(L)'
;MTTAIHTSTAPQQSFDSFYRAVDGESIHAEKRNQSTEIKYYSEKIYGTYSDFIASDDFVLLQVEYTADLEKLEALAQQHISLKPADIAKIFQEFKDHLFREYSKETQIYGLLADTYRAIAYGEVRLNLHLALKGIEENKSLTKENIAQALNEMVDGLNQCIGRVQSNMVGAIQIVREDHKNFHEYICVIQRKLAGQIANEFVQYKHKNGHEKFGNVYHIHIINYLLNTVSEQFAFEKSTEYGLRYTKGREVTAAVVEEFKLYIESKLTNKALFEYLVQDFIQKFSHIYIKCDGPYTANGYYDQAGIKGDCRESLYDSASTLLTELRVVTGNKDFGFTDLFESDVIGEPVSPRRVQFNLKRALATELHEKLKGANTLSFYLTSDSTKSIKVISGDCFSWLDIDGEPNLATIEHLPLIHKVKCTDEIKSELIVQSLADEKKTPVQLYHWLEVQLICSSIQSHAQLMSQVKKDLIDNAAEIVMLIKNESSCNRLKIVSAIAGENELIMMAIIERKLTLNDDLSDEELTALQTQMETVNFNTPELDGIKIAIRQLPSNSADNLLKIAITQQKPEFLQGLLECTSSMSGHCQNSRKLRTRPGRLLHLAYRLESKPCFELLVNRPDVDINFIDSDSSSDLCLLHQAIDNKNDFYAKLLLSKAEVDLWQMNGKNQTVLTRIQDHETFKAIADKTLADRFASHQMQFNEHGEGFQEEPFSVCLNESHYDEISELCKTMQEDQNFDRIYSKLCRLSTDTSSDELHANIKFILGYWLKARSDTDVDLILHFLSQQSAVNLFVLQCVNKELNNLEIHKLIVKTKMENDLSLTQDDLDCFEIHYVEIRSLLGSYLWPEPTFQKILSDAIQKNNIGLTKMLLTEKPSMSFERTFSVPKKWDKVYNECTPMNYAIVNGTEEMCMLMLDFRPDEYRCEESHLNHSTLLKARFKFFSQVLSKKNISFTQRNNYNQTLLHCAIQAANQVEEVALKLEAKAVVNALACRVEVDIFAVDSSSNCCLDKLLEFIPLEKLILLITNNTCIQEPDSRTKTRKNKGLSLFKAKAVEMKYLTFSEQLNKLNQSLLAGCNDEKLINTIFELIEANDFSLSESQLKSMSLIILANRYGHIGGLDRLLSRHNILISIKNKQQIHGLINRLCITYSKFRGTLNSVTSEK
;
A
#
# COMPACT_ATOMS: atom_id res chain seq x y z
N MET A 1 -9.10 6.03 -14.60
CA MET A 1 -8.25 4.87 -14.26
C MET A 1 -8.46 3.71 -15.24
N THR A 2 -9.65 3.12 -15.34
CA THR A 2 -9.98 2.03 -16.29
C THR A 2 -9.76 2.39 -17.77
N THR A 3 -9.92 3.68 -18.12
CA THR A 3 -9.76 4.19 -19.49
C THR A 3 -8.29 4.30 -19.95
N ALA A 4 -7.32 4.41 -19.03
CA ALA A 4 -5.90 4.43 -19.40
C ALA A 4 -5.40 3.01 -19.72
N ILE A 5 -5.90 2.02 -19.00
CA ILE A 5 -5.59 0.58 -19.16
C ILE A 5 -6.19 0.04 -20.47
N HIS A 6 -7.38 0.50 -20.89
CA HIS A 6 -8.04 0.06 -22.13
C HIS A 6 -7.46 0.63 -23.45
N THR A 7 -6.38 1.43 -23.43
CA THR A 7 -5.75 1.93 -24.68
C THR A 7 -4.63 1.03 -25.22
N SER A 8 -4.44 -0.17 -24.65
CA SER A 8 -3.46 -1.18 -25.08
C SER A 8 -4.08 -2.21 -26.04
N THR A 9 -4.49 -1.80 -27.25
CA THR A 9 -5.11 -2.73 -28.22
C THR A 9 -4.12 -3.56 -29.05
N ALA A 10 -2.81 -3.26 -29.04
CA ALA A 10 -1.85 -3.87 -29.96
C ALA A 10 -1.40 -5.30 -29.61
N PRO A 11 -1.05 -5.64 -28.35
CA PRO A 11 -0.73 -7.03 -27.98
C PRO A 11 -1.97 -7.92 -28.07
N GLN A 12 -3.13 -7.36 -27.71
CA GLN A 12 -4.39 -8.09 -27.75
C GLN A 12 -4.82 -8.42 -29.19
N GLN A 13 -4.52 -7.56 -30.17
CA GLN A 13 -4.78 -7.84 -31.59
C GLN A 13 -3.93 -8.98 -32.16
N SER A 14 -2.65 -9.13 -31.76
CA SER A 14 -1.82 -10.26 -32.20
C SER A 14 -2.24 -11.57 -31.51
N PHE A 15 -2.58 -11.55 -30.22
CA PHE A 15 -3.14 -12.73 -29.55
C PHE A 15 -4.54 -13.11 -30.07
N ASP A 16 -5.43 -12.14 -30.33
CA ASP A 16 -6.76 -12.38 -30.90
C ASP A 16 -6.69 -12.89 -32.35
N SER A 17 -5.69 -12.46 -33.13
CA SER A 17 -5.37 -13.00 -34.47
C SER A 17 -5.02 -14.49 -34.39
N PHE A 18 -4.16 -14.86 -33.44
CA PHE A 18 -3.79 -16.25 -33.18
C PHE A 18 -4.99 -17.10 -32.77
N TYR A 19 -5.84 -16.65 -31.83
CA TYR A 19 -7.03 -17.42 -31.43
C TYR A 19 -8.03 -17.62 -32.57
N ARG A 20 -8.19 -16.63 -33.46
CA ARG A 20 -9.03 -16.76 -34.67
C ARG A 20 -8.45 -17.76 -35.69
N ALA A 21 -7.13 -17.95 -35.70
CA ALA A 21 -6.46 -18.90 -36.59
C ALA A 21 -6.50 -20.35 -36.06
N VAL A 22 -6.55 -20.53 -34.73
CA VAL A 22 -6.49 -21.85 -34.09
C VAL A 22 -7.87 -22.49 -33.90
N ASP A 23 -8.91 -21.72 -33.58
CA ASP A 23 -10.26 -22.22 -33.34
C ASP A 23 -11.29 -21.25 -33.94
N GLY A 24 -11.98 -21.68 -35.01
CA GLY A 24 -13.05 -20.91 -35.64
C GLY A 24 -14.08 -20.40 -34.62
N GLU A 25 -14.31 -19.08 -34.62
CA GLU A 25 -15.29 -18.28 -33.87
C GLU A 25 -16.29 -19.05 -32.95
N SER A 26 -15.92 -19.42 -31.71
CA SER A 26 -16.96 -19.82 -30.72
C SER A 26 -16.58 -19.90 -29.23
N ILE A 27 -15.33 -19.72 -28.77
CA ILE A 27 -14.98 -20.07 -27.37
C ILE A 27 -14.15 -18.97 -26.67
N HIS A 28 -14.67 -17.75 -26.57
CA HIS A 28 -13.94 -16.67 -25.87
C HIS A 28 -14.46 -16.31 -24.47
N ALA A 29 -15.67 -16.75 -24.09
CA ALA A 29 -16.26 -16.40 -22.79
C ALA A 29 -16.27 -17.54 -21.76
N GLU A 30 -16.52 -18.79 -22.17
CA GLU A 30 -16.68 -19.91 -21.23
C GLU A 30 -15.37 -20.47 -20.66
N LYS A 31 -14.26 -20.48 -21.43
CA LYS A 31 -12.96 -20.99 -20.95
C LYS A 31 -12.23 -20.04 -19.99
N ARG A 32 -12.49 -18.72 -20.03
CA ARG A 32 -11.92 -17.75 -19.08
C ARG A 32 -12.43 -17.95 -17.64
N ASN A 33 -13.62 -18.52 -17.47
CA ASN A 33 -14.19 -18.81 -16.15
C ASN A 33 -13.78 -20.19 -15.60
N GLN A 34 -13.18 -21.08 -16.41
CA GLN A 34 -12.72 -22.41 -16.00
C GLN A 34 -11.23 -22.47 -15.64
N SER A 35 -10.45 -21.39 -15.82
CA SER A 35 -9.02 -21.34 -15.49
C SER A 35 -8.75 -20.83 -14.06
N THR A 36 -9.44 -21.39 -13.07
CA THR A 36 -9.31 -21.00 -11.65
C THR A 36 -7.93 -21.25 -11.03
N GLU A 37 -6.97 -21.82 -11.77
CA GLU A 37 -5.63 -22.14 -11.27
C GLU A 37 -4.54 -21.11 -11.63
N ILE A 38 -4.76 -20.18 -12.57
CA ILE A 38 -3.70 -19.25 -12.96
C ILE A 38 -3.61 -18.10 -11.95
N LYS A 39 -2.53 -18.04 -11.19
CA LYS A 39 -2.25 -16.95 -10.23
C LYS A 39 -1.97 -15.63 -10.98
N TYR A 40 -2.52 -14.51 -10.51
CA TYR A 40 -2.23 -13.15 -11.00
C TYR A 40 -2.55 -12.11 -9.93
N TYR A 41 -1.98 -10.90 -10.06
CA TYR A 41 -2.31 -9.79 -9.17
C TYR A 41 -3.74 -9.31 -9.40
N SER A 42 -4.55 -9.31 -8.34
CA SER A 42 -5.87 -8.70 -8.31
C SER A 42 -6.01 -7.88 -7.03
N GLU A 43 -6.30 -6.60 -7.18
CA GLU A 43 -6.56 -5.69 -6.05
C GLU A 43 -7.71 -6.21 -5.18
N LYS A 44 -8.68 -6.90 -5.79
CA LYS A 44 -9.81 -7.56 -5.08
C LYS A 44 -9.36 -8.71 -4.17
N ILE A 45 -8.25 -9.38 -4.49
CA ILE A 45 -7.77 -10.55 -3.75
C ILE A 45 -6.74 -10.15 -2.69
N TYR A 46 -5.80 -9.28 -3.03
CA TYR A 46 -4.65 -8.98 -2.17
C TYR A 46 -4.69 -7.60 -1.51
N GLY A 47 -5.61 -6.71 -1.89
CA GLY A 47 -5.70 -5.34 -1.37
C GLY A 47 -4.60 -4.42 -1.91
N THR A 48 -3.32 -4.79 -1.75
CA THR A 48 -2.18 -4.05 -2.31
C THR A 48 -1.21 -4.94 -3.09
N TYR A 49 -0.40 -4.33 -3.95
CA TYR A 49 0.66 -5.04 -4.67
C TYR A 49 1.78 -5.54 -3.73
N SER A 50 2.04 -4.83 -2.63
CA SER A 50 3.01 -5.26 -1.62
C SER A 50 2.57 -6.56 -0.93
N ASP A 51 1.27 -6.68 -0.64
CA ASP A 51 0.70 -7.91 -0.06
C ASP A 51 0.77 -9.07 -1.05
N PHE A 52 0.59 -8.80 -2.35
CA PHE A 52 0.79 -9.81 -3.39
C PHE A 52 2.25 -10.26 -3.49
N ILE A 53 3.23 -9.34 -3.55
CA ILE A 53 4.66 -9.70 -3.59
C ILE A 53 5.07 -10.52 -2.35
N ALA A 54 4.53 -10.17 -1.18
CA ALA A 54 4.81 -10.87 0.07
C ALA A 54 4.11 -12.24 0.17
N SER A 55 3.22 -12.58 -0.76
CA SER A 55 2.46 -13.85 -0.75
C SER A 55 3.22 -14.99 -1.43
N ASP A 56 2.98 -16.22 -0.96
CA ASP A 56 3.45 -17.45 -1.61
C ASP A 56 2.93 -17.58 -3.06
N ASP A 57 1.78 -16.97 -3.35
CA ASP A 57 1.18 -16.94 -4.69
C ASP A 57 2.03 -16.13 -5.69
N PHE A 58 2.80 -15.13 -5.25
CA PHE A 58 3.74 -14.41 -6.12
C PHE A 58 5.02 -15.20 -6.38
N VAL A 59 5.51 -15.96 -5.40
CA VAL A 59 6.63 -16.88 -5.59
C VAL A 59 6.24 -17.96 -6.61
N LEU A 60 5.04 -18.54 -6.48
CA LEU A 60 4.48 -19.48 -7.44
C LEU A 60 4.28 -18.84 -8.82
N LEU A 61 3.76 -17.61 -8.89
CA LEU A 61 3.65 -16.83 -10.12
C LEU A 61 5.01 -16.71 -10.83
N GLN A 62 6.06 -16.37 -10.08
CA GLN A 62 7.40 -16.19 -10.62
C GLN A 62 7.96 -17.50 -11.19
N VAL A 63 7.80 -18.61 -10.47
CA VAL A 63 8.25 -19.95 -10.90
C VAL A 63 7.51 -20.38 -12.17
N GLU A 64 6.18 -20.34 -12.16
CA GLU A 64 5.38 -20.74 -13.32
C GLU A 64 5.62 -19.84 -14.54
N TYR A 65 5.76 -18.53 -14.34
CA TYR A 65 5.99 -17.63 -15.47
C TYR A 65 7.38 -17.80 -16.08
N THR A 66 8.38 -18.09 -15.25
CA THR A 66 9.72 -18.43 -15.73
C THR A 66 9.68 -19.70 -16.57
N ALA A 67 8.91 -20.71 -16.14
CA ALA A 67 8.72 -21.95 -16.90
C ALA A 67 8.01 -21.71 -18.25
N ASP A 68 6.96 -20.87 -18.28
CA ASP A 68 6.28 -20.49 -19.54
C ASP A 68 7.23 -19.80 -20.52
N LEU A 69 8.09 -18.91 -20.03
CA LEU A 69 9.07 -18.21 -20.86
C LEU A 69 10.17 -19.15 -21.39
N GLU A 70 10.71 -20.04 -20.56
CA GLU A 70 11.69 -21.05 -20.98
C GLU A 70 11.12 -21.98 -22.05
N LYS A 71 9.85 -22.36 -21.89
CA LYS A 71 9.13 -23.19 -22.83
C LYS A 71 8.87 -22.48 -24.16
N LEU A 72 8.45 -21.22 -24.12
CA LEU A 72 8.29 -20.41 -25.33
C LEU A 72 9.63 -20.22 -26.03
N GLU A 73 10.71 -19.97 -25.29
CA GLU A 73 12.05 -19.85 -25.84
C GLU A 73 12.50 -21.14 -26.54
N ALA A 74 12.29 -22.30 -25.92
CA ALA A 74 12.60 -23.61 -26.52
C ALA A 74 11.79 -23.87 -27.81
N LEU A 75 10.48 -23.59 -27.78
CA LEU A 75 9.61 -23.73 -28.96
C LEU A 75 10.02 -22.74 -30.07
N ALA A 76 10.33 -21.50 -29.71
CA ALA A 76 10.77 -20.47 -30.63
C ALA A 76 12.08 -20.84 -31.32
N GLN A 77 13.07 -21.34 -30.56
CA GLN A 77 14.34 -21.83 -31.12
C GLN A 77 14.15 -23.03 -32.06
N GLN A 78 13.15 -23.86 -31.81
CA GLN A 78 12.86 -25.05 -32.61
C GLN A 78 12.11 -24.75 -33.92
N HIS A 79 11.25 -23.73 -33.91
CA HIS A 79 10.27 -23.53 -34.99
C HIS A 79 10.42 -22.20 -35.74
N ILE A 80 11.14 -21.21 -35.21
CA ILE A 80 11.27 -19.88 -35.82
C ILE A 80 12.59 -19.75 -36.60
N SER A 81 12.57 -19.03 -37.72
CA SER A 81 13.73 -18.71 -38.58
C SER A 81 14.63 -17.57 -38.08
N LEU A 82 14.34 -17.01 -36.91
CA LEU A 82 15.15 -15.98 -36.24
C LEU A 82 16.40 -16.62 -35.63
N LYS A 83 17.48 -15.85 -35.48
CA LYS A 83 18.69 -16.38 -34.85
C LYS A 83 18.39 -16.65 -33.37
N PRO A 84 18.76 -17.82 -32.82
CA PRO A 84 18.52 -18.16 -31.41
C PRO A 84 19.02 -17.11 -30.42
N ALA A 85 20.11 -16.42 -30.74
CA ALA A 85 20.67 -15.33 -29.92
C ALA A 85 19.74 -14.10 -29.83
N ASP A 86 19.02 -13.76 -30.90
CA ASP A 86 18.10 -12.61 -30.92
C ASP A 86 16.84 -12.92 -30.11
N ILE A 87 16.35 -14.16 -30.20
CA ILE A 87 15.27 -14.68 -29.36
C ILE A 87 15.71 -14.61 -27.89
N ALA A 88 16.80 -15.29 -27.52
CA ALA A 88 17.30 -15.30 -26.13
C ALA A 88 17.48 -13.88 -25.55
N LYS A 89 17.94 -12.92 -26.36
CA LYS A 89 18.07 -11.52 -25.95
C LYS A 89 16.72 -10.87 -25.61
N ILE A 90 15.69 -11.04 -26.44
CA ILE A 90 14.35 -10.49 -26.18
C ILE A 90 13.76 -11.07 -24.89
N PHE A 91 13.94 -12.37 -24.65
CA PHE A 91 13.47 -13.03 -23.43
C PHE A 91 14.23 -12.57 -22.19
N GLN A 92 15.54 -12.41 -22.28
CA GLN A 92 16.34 -11.90 -21.17
C GLN A 92 15.97 -10.45 -20.83
N GLU A 93 15.81 -9.58 -21.83
CA GLU A 93 15.37 -8.20 -21.62
C GLU A 93 13.98 -8.17 -20.97
N PHE A 94 13.05 -9.04 -21.37
CA PHE A 94 11.74 -9.15 -20.76
C PHE A 94 11.81 -9.59 -19.28
N LYS A 95 12.59 -10.65 -18.98
CA LYS A 95 12.81 -11.15 -17.61
C LYS A 95 13.43 -10.08 -16.71
N ASP A 96 14.46 -9.40 -17.20
CA ASP A 96 15.14 -8.33 -16.47
C ASP A 96 14.19 -7.17 -16.15
N HIS A 97 13.32 -6.78 -17.09
CA HIS A 97 12.39 -5.67 -16.89
C HIS A 97 11.22 -5.96 -15.96
N LEU A 98 10.79 -7.22 -15.87
CA LEU A 98 9.70 -7.66 -15.01
C LEU A 98 10.09 -7.65 -13.53
N PHE A 99 11.31 -8.09 -13.23
CA PHE A 99 11.78 -8.29 -11.84
C PHE A 99 12.75 -7.21 -11.35
N ARG A 100 13.08 -6.21 -12.18
CA ARG A 100 13.95 -5.10 -11.76
C ARG A 100 13.22 -4.21 -10.74
N GLU A 101 13.73 -4.18 -9.52
CA GLU A 101 13.32 -3.26 -8.47
C GLU A 101 13.56 -1.80 -8.89
N TYR A 102 12.53 -0.95 -8.79
CA TYR A 102 12.66 0.51 -8.90
C TYR A 102 12.50 1.15 -7.51
N SER A 103 12.91 2.42 -7.37
CA SER A 103 12.71 3.14 -6.12
C SER A 103 11.20 3.26 -5.83
N LYS A 104 10.81 2.93 -4.58
CA LYS A 104 9.42 2.82 -4.09
C LYS A 104 8.56 4.09 -4.21
N GLU A 105 9.12 5.20 -4.69
CA GLU A 105 8.48 6.51 -4.67
C GLU A 105 7.97 6.99 -6.05
N THR A 106 8.33 6.31 -7.14
CA THR A 106 7.97 6.81 -8.49
C THR A 106 6.55 6.38 -8.85
N GLN A 107 5.64 7.35 -9.04
CA GLN A 107 4.28 7.09 -9.50
C GLN A 107 4.13 7.31 -11.02
N ILE A 108 3.40 6.41 -11.68
CA ILE A 108 3.08 6.41 -13.11
C ILE A 108 1.56 6.31 -13.23
N TYR A 109 0.92 7.36 -13.76
CA TYR A 109 -0.55 7.47 -13.85
C TYR A 109 -1.28 7.22 -12.50
N GLY A 110 -0.66 7.63 -11.38
CA GLY A 110 -1.21 7.44 -10.03
C GLY A 110 -1.00 6.05 -9.41
N LEU A 111 -0.23 5.18 -10.05
CA LEU A 111 0.19 3.88 -9.52
C LEU A 111 1.69 3.89 -9.25
N LEU A 112 2.17 3.15 -8.25
CA LEU A 112 3.60 2.92 -8.09
C LEU A 112 4.16 2.23 -9.34
N ALA A 113 5.37 2.60 -9.77
CA ALA A 113 6.00 2.08 -10.98
C ALA A 113 6.02 0.54 -11.04
N ASP A 114 6.26 -0.11 -9.91
CA ASP A 114 6.28 -1.56 -9.80
C ASP A 114 4.87 -2.17 -9.96
N THR A 115 3.86 -1.53 -9.38
CA THR A 115 2.44 -1.94 -9.54
C THR A 115 1.97 -1.78 -10.98
N TYR A 116 2.32 -0.68 -11.65
CA TYR A 116 2.00 -0.45 -13.06
C TYR A 116 2.61 -1.54 -13.96
N ARG A 117 3.89 -1.89 -13.73
CA ARG A 117 4.56 -2.98 -14.45
C ARG A 117 3.91 -4.33 -14.20
N ALA A 118 3.61 -4.66 -12.96
CA ALA A 118 3.01 -5.93 -12.61
C ALA A 118 1.65 -6.15 -13.29
N ILE A 119 0.83 -5.10 -13.36
CA ILE A 119 -0.45 -5.14 -14.09
C ILE A 119 -0.19 -5.29 -15.59
N ALA A 120 0.67 -4.44 -16.17
CA ALA A 120 0.93 -4.41 -17.61
C ALA A 120 1.55 -5.72 -18.13
N TYR A 121 2.46 -6.34 -17.38
CA TYR A 121 3.10 -7.60 -17.76
C TYR A 121 2.27 -8.82 -17.32
N GLY A 122 1.49 -8.73 -16.24
CA GLY A 122 0.61 -9.81 -15.76
C GLY A 122 -0.50 -10.19 -16.76
N GLU A 123 -1.09 -9.21 -17.45
CA GLU A 123 -2.05 -9.50 -18.53
C GLU A 123 -1.39 -10.20 -19.73
N VAL A 124 -0.15 -9.82 -20.05
CA VAL A 124 0.63 -10.44 -21.13
C VAL A 124 0.99 -11.88 -20.77
N ARG A 125 1.30 -12.17 -19.50
CA ARG A 125 1.48 -13.54 -19.00
C ARG A 125 0.28 -14.42 -19.27
N LEU A 126 -0.91 -13.98 -18.86
CA LEU A 126 -2.11 -14.80 -18.97
C LEU A 126 -2.37 -15.20 -20.43
N ASN A 127 -2.22 -14.25 -21.35
CA ASN A 127 -2.39 -14.50 -22.78
C ASN A 127 -1.29 -15.43 -23.33
N LEU A 128 -0.05 -15.28 -22.86
CA LEU A 128 1.07 -16.14 -23.23
C LEU A 128 0.85 -17.59 -22.80
N HIS A 129 0.47 -17.79 -21.53
CA HIS A 129 0.23 -19.12 -20.96
C HIS A 129 -0.90 -19.85 -21.68
N LEU A 130 -2.01 -19.16 -21.95
CA LEU A 130 -3.15 -19.73 -22.69
C LEU A 130 -2.79 -20.08 -24.13
N ALA A 131 -1.97 -19.26 -24.80
CA ALA A 131 -1.52 -19.50 -26.16
C ALA A 131 -0.57 -20.71 -26.24
N LEU A 132 0.40 -20.80 -25.33
CA LEU A 132 1.30 -21.96 -25.22
C LEU A 132 0.54 -23.26 -24.98
N LYS A 133 -0.42 -23.24 -24.05
CA LYS A 133 -1.29 -24.39 -23.77
C LYS A 133 -2.10 -24.79 -25.00
N GLY A 134 -2.62 -23.82 -25.75
CA GLY A 134 -3.31 -24.06 -27.02
C GLY A 134 -2.43 -24.71 -28.09
N ILE A 135 -1.15 -24.31 -28.19
CA ILE A 135 -0.18 -24.93 -29.10
C ILE A 135 0.06 -26.40 -28.73
N GLU A 136 0.15 -26.72 -27.43
CA GLU A 136 0.39 -28.08 -26.95
C GLU A 136 -0.81 -29.01 -27.11
N GLU A 137 -1.99 -28.51 -26.77
CA GLU A 137 -3.21 -29.32 -26.78
C GLU A 137 -3.71 -29.55 -28.22
N ASN A 138 -3.45 -28.62 -29.13
CA ASN A 138 -3.93 -28.70 -30.51
C ASN A 138 -2.94 -29.44 -31.44
N LYS A 139 -3.04 -30.77 -31.45
CA LYS A 139 -2.28 -31.66 -32.34
C LYS A 139 -2.51 -31.43 -33.85
N SER A 140 -3.51 -30.62 -34.24
CA SER A 140 -3.82 -30.35 -35.65
C SER A 140 -3.02 -29.18 -36.23
N LEU A 141 -2.26 -28.45 -35.42
CA LEU A 141 -1.43 -27.35 -35.89
C LEU A 141 -0.25 -27.84 -36.73
N THR A 142 -0.12 -27.29 -37.94
CA THR A 142 1.03 -27.54 -38.79
C THR A 142 2.28 -26.83 -38.25
N LYS A 143 3.48 -27.31 -38.59
CA LYS A 143 4.73 -26.65 -38.19
C LYS A 143 4.80 -25.18 -38.62
N GLU A 144 4.22 -24.84 -39.78
CA GLU A 144 4.14 -23.47 -40.27
C GLU A 144 3.22 -22.59 -39.42
N ASN A 145 2.06 -23.10 -39.02
CA ASN A 145 1.15 -22.37 -38.13
C ASN A 145 1.77 -22.14 -36.75
N ILE A 146 2.50 -23.12 -36.22
CA ILE A 146 3.25 -23.01 -34.96
C ILE A 146 4.36 -21.96 -35.10
N ALA A 147 5.14 -22.00 -36.19
CA ALA A 147 6.19 -21.02 -36.44
C ALA A 147 5.66 -19.59 -36.59
N GLN A 148 4.54 -19.41 -37.27
CA GLN A 148 3.88 -18.10 -37.42
C GLN A 148 3.38 -17.57 -36.08
N ALA A 149 2.68 -18.42 -35.30
CA ALA A 149 2.19 -18.05 -33.98
C ALA A 149 3.32 -17.63 -33.03
N LEU A 150 4.39 -18.41 -32.98
CA LEU A 150 5.54 -18.11 -32.13
C LEU A 150 6.26 -16.82 -32.56
N ASN A 151 6.34 -16.53 -33.86
CA ASN A 151 6.84 -15.23 -34.35
C ASN A 151 5.99 -14.06 -33.85
N GLU A 152 4.67 -14.16 -34.00
CA GLU A 152 3.73 -13.12 -33.53
C GLU A 152 3.79 -12.92 -32.01
N MET A 153 4.02 -13.99 -31.24
CA MET A 153 4.20 -13.93 -29.79
C MET A 153 5.52 -13.26 -29.38
N VAL A 154 6.63 -13.59 -30.05
CA VAL A 154 7.94 -12.96 -29.80
C VAL A 154 7.93 -11.47 -30.18
N ASP A 155 7.33 -11.12 -31.31
CA ASP A 155 7.16 -9.72 -31.73
C ASP A 155 6.25 -8.95 -30.76
N GLY A 156 5.17 -9.58 -30.27
CA GLY A 156 4.28 -9.01 -29.27
C GLY A 156 4.98 -8.72 -27.94
N LEU A 157 5.85 -9.62 -27.47
CA LEU A 157 6.67 -9.40 -26.27
C LEU A 157 7.62 -8.22 -26.44
N ASN A 158 8.31 -8.14 -27.57
CA ASN A 158 9.24 -7.04 -27.86
C ASN A 158 8.52 -5.67 -27.91
N GLN A 159 7.35 -5.61 -28.54
CA GLN A 159 6.52 -4.40 -28.56
C GLN A 159 6.02 -4.01 -27.16
N CYS A 160 5.67 -4.99 -26.32
CA CYS A 160 5.28 -4.75 -24.93
C CYS A 160 6.42 -4.11 -24.14
N ILE A 161 7.65 -4.63 -24.23
CA ILE A 161 8.83 -4.05 -23.58
C ILE A 161 9.00 -2.58 -24.00
N GLY A 162 9.04 -2.33 -25.31
CA GLY A 162 9.25 -0.98 -25.85
C GLY A 162 8.20 0.03 -25.37
N ARG A 163 6.92 -0.38 -25.34
CA ARG A 163 5.81 0.51 -24.96
C ARG A 163 5.77 0.79 -23.45
N VAL A 164 5.96 -0.24 -22.61
CA VAL A 164 6.03 -0.06 -21.15
C VAL A 164 7.20 0.84 -20.79
N GLN A 165 8.38 0.62 -21.38
CA GLN A 165 9.54 1.48 -21.16
C GLN A 165 9.34 2.91 -21.67
N SER A 166 8.73 3.09 -22.85
CA SER A 166 8.42 4.43 -23.38
C SER A 166 7.47 5.22 -22.47
N ASN A 167 6.42 4.57 -21.93
CA ASN A 167 5.51 5.19 -20.99
C ASN A 167 6.20 5.56 -19.67
N MET A 168 7.10 4.70 -19.16
CA MET A 168 7.90 5.01 -17.97
C MET A 168 8.83 6.20 -18.21
N VAL A 169 9.56 6.20 -19.32
CA VAL A 169 10.48 7.29 -19.68
C VAL A 169 9.71 8.59 -19.87
N GLY A 170 8.55 8.56 -20.54
CA GLY A 170 7.68 9.72 -20.70
C GLY A 170 7.18 10.28 -19.37
N ALA A 171 6.70 9.43 -18.47
CA ALA A 171 6.26 9.84 -17.14
C ALA A 171 7.43 10.42 -16.31
N ILE A 172 8.60 9.78 -16.33
CA ILE A 172 9.82 10.27 -15.68
C ILE A 172 10.26 11.63 -16.27
N GLN A 173 10.08 11.82 -17.58
CA GLN A 173 10.45 13.06 -18.25
C GLN A 173 9.49 14.21 -17.91
N ILE A 174 8.18 13.95 -17.82
CA ILE A 174 7.18 14.91 -17.34
C ILE A 174 7.50 15.33 -15.90
N VAL A 175 7.79 14.36 -15.02
CA VAL A 175 8.21 14.62 -13.64
C VAL A 175 9.49 15.47 -13.62
N ARG A 176 10.48 15.18 -14.48
CA ARG A 176 11.71 15.99 -14.60
C ARG A 176 11.46 17.41 -15.13
N GLU A 177 10.52 17.59 -16.05
CA GLU A 177 10.15 18.90 -16.60
C GLU A 177 9.38 19.74 -15.57
N ASP A 178 8.46 19.14 -14.82
CA ASP A 178 7.77 19.80 -13.69
C ASP A 178 8.77 20.19 -12.58
N HIS A 179 9.75 19.31 -12.30
CA HIS A 179 10.87 19.62 -11.40
C HIS A 179 11.72 20.79 -11.90
N LYS A 180 12.00 20.88 -13.21
CA LYS A 180 12.74 21.98 -13.82
C LYS A 180 11.97 23.30 -13.70
N ASN A 181 10.66 23.28 -13.94
CA ASN A 181 9.79 24.44 -13.81
C ASN A 181 9.70 24.93 -12.34
N PHE A 182 9.61 24.01 -11.38
CA PHE A 182 9.64 24.33 -9.95
C PHE A 182 11.01 24.88 -9.50
N HIS A 183 12.10 24.32 -10.01
CA HIS A 183 13.45 24.81 -9.74
C HIS A 183 13.69 26.20 -10.32
N GLU A 184 13.20 26.48 -11.54
CA GLU A 184 13.22 27.82 -12.13
C GLU A 184 12.40 28.81 -11.28
N TYR A 185 11.25 28.40 -10.75
CA TYR A 185 10.43 29.21 -9.85
C TYR A 185 11.14 29.54 -8.53
N ILE A 186 11.79 28.54 -7.90
CA ILE A 186 12.64 28.76 -6.72
C ILE A 186 13.81 29.68 -7.04
N CYS A 187 14.46 29.53 -8.19
CA CYS A 187 15.54 30.42 -8.61
C CYS A 187 15.05 31.86 -8.79
N VAL A 188 13.83 32.08 -9.28
CA VAL A 188 13.23 33.43 -9.40
C VAL A 188 12.95 34.03 -8.02
N ILE A 189 12.43 33.24 -7.08
CA ILE A 189 12.20 33.66 -5.69
C ILE A 189 13.52 33.99 -5.00
N GLN A 190 14.53 33.13 -5.14
CA GLN A 190 15.89 33.35 -4.62
C GLN A 190 16.52 34.63 -5.17
N ARG A 191 16.38 34.90 -6.49
CA ARG A 191 16.87 36.15 -7.09
C ARG A 191 16.14 37.38 -6.55
N LYS A 192 14.81 37.31 -6.36
CA LYS A 192 14.02 38.42 -5.78
C LYS A 192 14.41 38.70 -4.33
N LEU A 193 14.52 37.67 -3.50
CA LEU A 193 14.97 37.78 -2.10
C LEU A 193 16.42 38.27 -2.00
N ALA A 194 17.32 37.73 -2.82
CA ALA A 194 18.69 38.23 -2.90
C ALA A 194 18.76 39.70 -3.31
N GLY A 195 17.91 40.13 -4.25
CA GLY A 195 17.79 41.54 -4.65
C GLY A 195 17.24 42.45 -3.54
N GLN A 196 16.25 41.99 -2.78
CA GLN A 196 15.69 42.74 -1.65
C GLN A 196 16.69 42.87 -0.49
N ILE A 197 17.34 41.76 -0.12
CA ILE A 197 18.40 41.75 0.92
C ILE A 197 19.59 42.59 0.45
N ALA A 198 20.00 42.51 -0.81
CA ALA A 198 21.06 43.36 -1.35
C ALA A 198 20.68 44.85 -1.30
N ASN A 199 19.43 45.21 -1.60
CA ASN A 199 18.96 46.60 -1.50
C ASN A 199 18.92 47.10 -0.06
N GLU A 200 18.43 46.32 0.90
CA GLU A 200 18.46 46.68 2.32
C GLU A 200 19.89 46.78 2.86
N PHE A 201 20.77 45.89 2.41
CA PHE A 201 22.19 45.90 2.77
C PHE A 201 22.92 47.11 2.17
N VAL A 202 22.60 47.50 0.93
CA VAL A 202 23.09 48.73 0.29
C VAL A 202 22.58 49.97 1.03
N GLN A 203 21.32 50.01 1.44
CA GLN A 203 20.76 51.09 2.25
C GLN A 203 21.41 51.17 3.64
N TYR A 204 21.72 50.02 4.26
CA TYR A 204 22.44 49.95 5.54
C TYR A 204 23.92 50.36 5.40
N LYS A 205 24.59 49.95 4.31
CA LYS A 205 25.95 50.34 3.96
C LYS A 205 26.07 51.84 3.69
N HIS A 206 25.07 52.43 3.02
CA HIS A 206 24.98 53.89 2.83
C HIS A 206 24.84 54.66 4.15
N LYS A 207 24.29 54.04 5.20
CA LYS A 207 24.18 54.66 6.54
C LYS A 207 25.42 54.47 7.43
N ASN A 208 26.16 53.36 7.28
CA ASN A 208 27.18 52.95 8.27
C ASN A 208 28.61 52.74 7.73
N GLY A 209 28.89 53.11 6.47
CA GLY A 209 30.25 53.40 6.00
C GLY A 209 31.31 52.29 6.26
N HIS A 210 31.09 51.07 5.75
CA HIS A 210 32.16 50.08 5.66
C HIS A 210 32.18 49.37 4.30
N GLU A 211 33.34 49.40 3.66
CA GLU A 211 33.62 48.71 2.40
C GLU A 211 34.04 47.26 2.66
N LYS A 212 33.58 46.37 1.76
CA LYS A 212 33.92 44.94 1.58
C LYS A 212 33.19 43.93 2.47
N PHE A 213 31.91 43.69 2.17
CA PHE A 213 31.30 42.37 2.27
C PHE A 213 30.12 42.32 1.30
N GLY A 214 30.13 41.40 0.33
CA GLY A 214 29.04 41.31 -0.64
C GLY A 214 29.35 40.33 -1.74
N ASN A 215 28.80 39.12 -1.60
CA ASN A 215 28.20 38.29 -2.67
C ASN A 215 27.97 36.84 -2.18
N VAL A 216 28.79 36.32 -1.27
CA VAL A 216 28.62 34.95 -0.70
C VAL A 216 27.63 34.93 0.48
N TYR A 217 27.47 36.05 1.19
CA TYR A 217 26.68 36.15 2.42
C TYR A 217 25.15 35.99 2.23
N HIS A 218 24.60 36.44 1.11
CA HIS A 218 23.14 36.38 0.87
C HIS A 218 22.65 34.94 0.70
N ILE A 219 23.48 34.08 0.10
CA ILE A 219 23.15 32.67 -0.16
C ILE A 219 23.08 31.88 1.16
N HIS A 220 23.98 32.13 2.09
CA HIS A 220 24.01 31.42 3.37
C HIS A 220 22.86 31.84 4.31
N ILE A 221 22.49 33.12 4.35
CA ILE A 221 21.35 33.59 5.14
C ILE A 221 20.03 33.07 4.56
N ILE A 222 19.88 33.05 3.23
CA ILE A 222 18.71 32.47 2.57
C ILE A 222 18.62 30.96 2.86
N ASN A 223 19.73 30.23 2.76
CA ASN A 223 19.77 28.80 3.09
C ASN A 223 19.48 28.53 4.57
N TYR A 224 19.95 29.39 5.48
CA TYR A 224 19.66 29.28 6.90
C TYR A 224 18.17 29.51 7.18
N LEU A 225 17.59 30.59 6.65
CA LEU A 225 16.16 30.87 6.77
C LEU A 225 15.30 29.73 6.21
N LEU A 226 15.66 29.21 5.03
CA LEU A 226 14.99 28.05 4.44
C LEU A 226 15.10 26.79 5.31
N ASN A 227 16.24 26.54 5.97
CA ASN A 227 16.38 25.42 6.91
C ASN A 227 15.56 25.62 8.20
N THR A 228 15.41 26.85 8.71
CA THR A 228 14.56 27.10 9.89
C THR A 228 13.07 26.96 9.60
N VAL A 229 12.65 27.13 8.36
CA VAL A 229 11.24 27.01 7.96
C VAL A 229 10.91 25.59 7.46
N SER A 230 11.92 24.78 7.10
CA SER A 230 11.71 23.42 6.60
C SER A 230 11.06 22.48 7.63
N GLU A 231 11.39 22.62 8.91
CA GLU A 231 10.79 21.80 9.97
C GLU A 231 9.31 22.15 10.21
N GLN A 232 8.94 23.43 10.08
CA GLN A 232 7.59 23.91 10.39
C GLN A 232 6.55 23.60 9.30
N PHE A 233 7.00 23.38 8.06
CA PHE A 233 6.14 23.04 6.91
C PHE A 233 6.43 21.63 6.35
N ALA A 234 7.16 20.80 7.09
CA ALA A 234 7.49 19.41 6.74
C ALA A 234 8.19 19.24 5.38
N PHE A 235 9.22 20.04 5.11
CA PHE A 235 10.09 19.85 3.95
C PHE A 235 11.28 18.94 4.30
N GLU A 236 11.54 17.90 3.51
CA GLU A 236 12.74 17.06 3.63
C GLU A 236 13.86 17.55 2.71
N LYS A 237 15.10 17.44 3.19
CA LYS A 237 16.29 17.92 2.49
C LYS A 237 16.98 16.75 1.78
N SER A 238 16.86 16.69 0.45
CA SER A 238 17.63 15.75 -0.36
C SER A 238 19.02 16.33 -0.69
N THR A 239 20.07 15.52 -0.54
CA THR A 239 21.44 15.86 -0.96
C THR A 239 21.58 15.98 -2.48
N GLU A 240 20.64 15.43 -3.25
CA GLU A 240 20.65 15.48 -4.73
C GLU A 240 19.67 16.50 -5.33
N TYR A 241 18.62 16.93 -4.60
CA TYR A 241 17.51 17.71 -5.20
C TYR A 241 17.01 18.94 -4.42
N GLY A 242 17.55 19.26 -3.24
CA GLY A 242 17.04 20.36 -2.40
C GLY A 242 15.79 20.00 -1.59
N LEU A 243 15.01 21.00 -1.16
CA LEU A 243 13.83 20.82 -0.28
C LEU A 243 12.64 20.20 -1.06
N ARG A 244 12.07 19.10 -0.53
CA ARG A 244 10.90 18.39 -1.09
C ARG A 244 9.75 18.37 -0.06
N TYR A 245 8.50 18.56 -0.50
CA TYR A 245 7.32 18.55 0.37
C TYR A 245 6.93 17.09 0.70
N THR A 246 6.75 16.74 1.97
CA THR A 246 6.63 15.32 2.40
C THR A 246 5.24 14.68 2.28
N LYS A 247 4.16 15.41 1.93
CA LYS A 247 2.78 14.86 2.02
C LYS A 247 1.81 15.26 0.92
N GLY A 248 2.19 15.16 -0.37
CA GLY A 248 1.24 15.13 -1.49
C GLY A 248 0.20 16.28 -1.59
N ARG A 249 0.34 17.37 -0.83
CA ARG A 249 -0.52 18.55 -0.90
C ARG A 249 -0.07 19.40 -2.07
N GLU A 250 -0.99 19.74 -2.97
CA GLU A 250 -0.74 20.73 -4.00
C GLU A 250 -0.33 22.06 -3.37
N VAL A 251 0.72 22.69 -3.92
CA VAL A 251 1.15 24.03 -3.54
C VAL A 251 0.10 25.02 -4.05
N THR A 252 -0.93 25.26 -3.24
CA THR A 252 -1.96 26.24 -3.56
C THR A 252 -1.44 27.66 -3.31
N ALA A 253 -2.00 28.65 -4.00
CA ALA A 253 -1.63 30.05 -3.81
C ALA A 253 -1.80 30.54 -2.35
N ALA A 254 -2.70 29.91 -1.58
CA ALA A 254 -2.91 30.21 -0.16
C ALA A 254 -1.70 29.81 0.71
N VAL A 255 -1.12 28.62 0.47
CA VAL A 255 0.09 28.16 1.20
C VAL A 255 1.29 29.04 0.85
N VAL A 256 1.39 29.48 -0.41
CA VAL A 256 2.43 30.42 -0.84
C VAL A 256 2.31 31.76 -0.12
N GLU A 257 1.10 32.28 0.05
CA GLU A 257 0.90 33.57 0.71
C GLU A 257 1.05 33.49 2.24
N GLU A 258 0.69 32.36 2.84
CA GLU A 258 0.97 32.08 4.26
C GLU A 258 2.47 31.97 4.54
N PHE A 259 3.23 31.28 3.68
CA PHE A 259 4.68 31.18 3.76
C PHE A 259 5.36 32.55 3.61
N LYS A 260 4.87 33.37 2.68
CA LYS A 260 5.37 34.74 2.45
C LYS A 260 5.10 35.65 3.66
N LEU A 261 3.87 35.64 4.19
CA LEU A 261 3.51 36.41 5.39
C LEU A 261 4.32 35.99 6.61
N TYR A 262 4.62 34.69 6.75
CA TYR A 262 5.43 34.18 7.85
C TYR A 262 6.88 34.69 7.79
N ILE A 263 7.52 34.62 6.61
CA ILE A 263 8.88 35.14 6.42
C ILE A 263 8.92 36.66 6.60
N GLU A 264 7.96 37.40 6.06
CA GLU A 264 7.84 38.86 6.23
C GLU A 264 7.67 39.25 7.72
N SER A 265 6.94 38.45 8.51
CA SER A 265 6.76 38.68 9.96
C SER A 265 8.03 38.42 10.79
N LYS A 266 8.91 37.52 10.35
CA LYS A 266 10.16 37.18 11.07
C LYS A 266 11.31 38.11 10.70
N LEU A 267 11.37 38.56 9.45
CA LEU A 267 12.39 39.51 8.97
C LEU A 267 12.20 40.93 9.53
N THR A 268 10.98 41.30 9.90
CA THR A 268 10.68 42.62 10.50
C THR A 268 11.08 42.72 11.99
N ASN A 269 11.43 41.61 12.65
CA ASN A 269 11.85 41.61 14.04
C ASN A 269 13.36 41.87 14.18
N LYS A 270 13.72 43.16 14.18
CA LYS A 270 15.10 43.67 14.26
C LYS A 270 15.96 43.01 15.35
N ALA A 271 15.37 42.67 16.50
CA ALA A 271 16.07 42.02 17.61
C ALA A 271 16.50 40.58 17.30
N LEU A 272 15.70 39.85 16.52
CA LEU A 272 16.02 38.49 16.09
C LEU A 272 17.14 38.49 15.03
N PHE A 273 17.13 39.48 14.14
CA PHE A 273 18.20 39.68 13.17
C PHE A 273 19.53 40.03 13.85
N GLU A 274 19.51 40.94 14.82
CA GLU A 274 20.70 41.31 15.61
C GLU A 274 21.22 40.13 16.45
N TYR A 275 20.34 39.30 17.00
CA TYR A 275 20.69 38.07 17.73
C TYR A 275 21.36 37.02 16.84
N LEU A 276 20.81 36.76 15.65
CA LEU A 276 21.38 35.79 14.70
C LEU A 276 22.75 36.23 14.15
N VAL A 277 22.94 37.55 13.98
CA VAL A 277 24.24 38.13 13.61
C VAL A 277 25.25 37.97 14.75
N GLN A 278 24.85 38.17 16.02
CA GLN A 278 25.73 37.99 17.17
C GLN A 278 26.13 36.53 17.44
N ASP A 279 25.19 35.58 17.36
CA ASP A 279 25.46 34.14 17.53
C ASP A 279 26.42 33.63 16.46
N PHE A 280 26.31 34.14 15.23
CA PHE A 280 27.22 33.80 14.15
C PHE A 280 28.63 34.41 14.34
N ILE A 281 28.72 35.67 14.80
CA ILE A 281 29.99 36.31 15.14
C ILE A 281 30.70 35.56 16.27
N GLN A 282 29.98 35.08 17.29
CA GLN A 282 30.52 34.28 18.39
C GLN A 282 31.01 32.90 17.95
N LYS A 283 30.36 32.26 16.97
CA LYS A 283 30.74 30.93 16.48
C LYS A 283 31.90 30.95 15.49
N PHE A 284 32.12 32.07 14.79
CA PHE A 284 33.20 32.20 13.80
C PHE A 284 34.48 32.90 14.32
N SER A 285 34.48 33.41 15.56
CA SER A 285 35.66 34.04 16.17
C SER A 285 36.78 33.05 16.56
N HIS A 286 36.64 31.74 16.27
CA HIS A 286 37.62 30.71 16.61
C HIS A 286 38.40 30.11 15.44
N ILE A 287 38.28 30.65 14.23
CA ILE A 287 39.14 30.23 13.12
C ILE A 287 39.67 31.46 12.40
N TYR A 288 40.81 31.98 12.85
CA TYR A 288 41.78 32.67 11.98
C TYR A 288 43.16 32.81 12.63
N ILE A 289 44.18 32.97 11.74
CA ILE A 289 45.62 33.28 11.91
C ILE A 289 46.50 32.05 11.59
N LYS A 290 47.36 31.98 10.56
CA LYS A 290 48.13 33.00 9.82
C LYS A 290 48.68 32.43 8.50
N CYS A 291 48.69 33.22 7.43
CA CYS A 291 49.88 33.31 6.57
C CYS A 291 49.87 34.67 5.87
N ASP A 292 50.94 35.43 6.12
CA ASP A 292 51.16 36.81 5.71
C ASP A 292 51.68 36.89 4.26
N GLY A 293 51.04 37.75 3.45
CA GLY A 293 51.67 38.46 2.30
C GLY A 293 51.81 37.72 0.95
N PRO A 294 52.06 38.45 -0.15
CA PRO A 294 50.98 39.10 -0.91
C PRO A 294 51.11 38.83 -2.41
N TYR A 295 50.14 38.21 -3.07
CA TYR A 295 50.05 38.30 -4.54
C TYR A 295 48.60 38.36 -5.03
N THR A 296 48.24 39.55 -5.50
CA THR A 296 47.04 39.82 -6.28
C THR A 296 47.07 39.03 -7.57
N ALA A 297 46.08 38.17 -7.79
CA ALA A 297 45.74 37.63 -9.09
C ALA A 297 45.17 38.76 -9.97
N ASN A 298 46.06 39.51 -10.63
CA ASN A 298 45.95 40.11 -11.97
C ASN A 298 46.92 41.30 -12.13
N GLY A 299 48.21 41.01 -12.29
CA GLY A 299 49.20 42.06 -12.55
C GLY A 299 50.61 41.54 -12.84
N TYR A 300 50.79 40.76 -13.91
CA TYR A 300 52.10 40.55 -14.55
C TYR A 300 52.04 40.38 -16.09
N TYR A 301 50.88 40.62 -16.71
CA TYR A 301 50.73 40.64 -18.17
C TYR A 301 50.55 42.04 -18.79
N ASP A 302 50.45 43.10 -17.97
CA ASP A 302 50.41 44.49 -18.43
C ASP A 302 51.71 45.29 -18.19
N GLN A 303 52.80 44.63 -17.77
CA GLN A 303 54.13 45.27 -17.61
C GLN A 303 55.19 44.84 -18.64
N ALA A 304 54.84 44.02 -19.64
CA ALA A 304 55.77 43.68 -20.73
C ALA A 304 55.40 44.29 -22.09
N GLY A 305 54.22 44.91 -22.26
CA GLY A 305 53.91 45.66 -23.47
C GLY A 305 54.05 44.87 -24.79
N ILE A 306 53.75 43.58 -24.80
CA ILE A 306 53.83 42.75 -26.01
C ILE A 306 52.43 42.63 -26.62
N LYS A 307 52.19 43.44 -27.66
CA LYS A 307 51.09 43.26 -28.62
C LYS A 307 51.66 42.59 -29.87
N GLY A 308 51.22 41.38 -30.21
CA GLY A 308 51.61 40.72 -31.46
C GLY A 308 51.62 39.19 -31.39
N ASP A 309 51.73 38.56 -32.56
CA ASP A 309 51.73 37.12 -32.78
C ASP A 309 52.95 36.46 -32.11
N CYS A 310 52.73 35.50 -31.20
CA CYS A 310 53.71 34.94 -30.25
C CYS A 310 54.90 34.17 -30.88
N ARG A 311 55.04 34.15 -32.20
CA ARG A 311 56.13 33.43 -32.89
C ARG A 311 57.34 34.31 -33.22
N GLU A 312 57.14 35.61 -33.47
CA GLU A 312 58.26 36.54 -33.72
C GLU A 312 58.98 36.95 -32.42
N SER A 313 58.25 37.16 -31.31
CA SER A 313 58.88 37.53 -30.02
C SER A 313 59.74 36.44 -29.38
N LEU A 314 59.51 35.16 -29.72
CA LEU A 314 60.33 34.03 -29.27
C LEU A 314 61.60 33.84 -30.13
N TYR A 315 61.60 34.28 -31.39
CA TYR A 315 62.81 34.31 -32.23
C TYR A 315 63.76 35.46 -31.85
N ASP A 316 63.24 36.60 -31.40
CA ASP A 316 64.07 37.73 -30.95
C ASP A 316 64.72 37.50 -29.57
N SER A 317 64.13 36.66 -28.72
CA SER A 317 64.66 36.29 -27.39
C SER A 317 65.49 34.98 -27.41
N ALA A 318 65.64 34.38 -28.59
CA ALA A 318 66.16 33.04 -28.82
C ALA A 318 67.61 32.82 -28.42
N SER A 319 68.46 33.81 -28.71
CA SER A 319 69.91 33.69 -28.54
C SER A 319 70.32 33.63 -27.08
N THR A 320 69.59 34.30 -26.19
CA THR A 320 69.88 34.35 -24.75
C THR A 320 69.39 33.09 -24.04
N LEU A 321 68.17 32.64 -24.33
CA LEU A 321 67.57 31.45 -23.70
C LEU A 321 68.28 30.15 -24.10
N LEU A 322 68.64 29.98 -25.38
CA LEU A 322 69.40 28.80 -25.83
C LEU A 322 70.82 28.79 -25.25
N THR A 323 71.44 29.95 -25.05
CA THR A 323 72.78 30.03 -24.46
C THR A 323 72.76 29.58 -23.00
N GLU A 324 71.79 30.03 -22.20
CA GLU A 324 71.64 29.59 -20.81
C GLU A 324 71.29 28.10 -20.71
N LEU A 325 70.41 27.59 -21.58
CA LEU A 325 70.07 26.16 -21.60
C LEU A 325 71.24 25.27 -22.01
N ARG A 326 72.09 25.69 -22.95
CA ARG A 326 73.33 24.98 -23.32
C ARG A 326 74.36 24.97 -22.19
N VAL A 327 74.43 26.06 -21.42
CA VAL A 327 75.31 26.17 -20.24
C VAL A 327 74.81 25.26 -19.11
N VAL A 328 73.49 25.23 -18.87
CA VAL A 328 72.88 24.43 -17.80
C VAL A 328 72.89 22.93 -18.13
N THR A 329 72.68 22.55 -19.39
CA THR A 329 72.65 21.13 -19.82
C THR A 329 74.00 20.59 -20.27
N GLY A 330 75.01 21.45 -20.44
CA GLY A 330 76.35 21.06 -20.91
C GLY A 330 76.44 20.65 -22.39
N ASN A 331 75.34 20.70 -23.16
CA ASN A 331 75.34 20.37 -24.59
C ASN A 331 75.41 21.65 -25.43
N LYS A 332 76.50 21.86 -26.17
CA LYS A 332 76.71 23.08 -27.00
C LYS A 332 75.78 23.17 -28.21
N ASP A 333 75.18 22.05 -28.63
CA ASP A 333 74.39 21.97 -29.86
C ASP A 333 72.87 22.02 -29.63
N PHE A 334 72.41 22.15 -28.37
CA PHE A 334 70.99 22.17 -28.01
C PHE A 334 70.22 23.27 -28.77
N GLY A 335 69.25 22.90 -29.59
CA GLY A 335 68.59 23.80 -30.56
C GLY A 335 67.07 23.90 -30.41
N PHE A 336 66.43 24.75 -31.23
CA PHE A 336 64.97 24.88 -31.24
C PHE A 336 64.23 23.61 -31.67
N THR A 337 64.87 22.80 -32.49
CA THR A 337 64.41 21.47 -32.91
C THR A 337 64.22 20.52 -31.73
N ASP A 338 65.06 20.63 -30.69
CA ASP A 338 64.93 19.84 -29.45
C ASP A 338 63.81 20.35 -28.53
N LEU A 339 63.45 21.63 -28.64
CA LEU A 339 62.43 22.27 -27.80
C LEU A 339 60.99 22.02 -28.32
N PHE A 340 60.82 21.89 -29.63
CA PHE A 340 59.50 21.83 -30.29
C PHE A 340 59.18 20.53 -31.05
N GLU A 341 60.13 19.58 -31.15
CA GLU A 341 59.98 18.24 -31.76
C GLU A 341 59.50 18.18 -33.25
N SER A 342 59.33 19.29 -33.97
CA SER A 342 59.09 19.29 -35.44
C SER A 342 59.26 20.69 -36.08
N ASP A 343 59.85 20.75 -37.28
CA ASP A 343 60.01 21.98 -38.10
C ASP A 343 58.80 22.31 -39.01
N VAL A 344 57.64 21.64 -38.84
CA VAL A 344 56.48 21.87 -39.72
C VAL A 344 55.63 23.05 -39.22
N ILE A 345 55.56 24.09 -40.07
CA ILE A 345 54.85 25.36 -39.84
C ILE A 345 53.34 25.12 -40.01
N GLY A 346 52.61 24.84 -38.93
CA GLY A 346 51.14 24.71 -39.04
C GLY A 346 50.29 24.53 -37.77
N GLU A 347 50.81 24.06 -36.64
CA GLU A 347 49.98 23.83 -35.44
C GLU A 347 50.47 24.61 -34.20
N PRO A 348 49.57 25.22 -33.39
CA PRO A 348 49.94 25.92 -32.17
C PRO A 348 50.35 24.94 -31.07
N VAL A 349 51.64 24.94 -30.70
CA VAL A 349 52.15 24.17 -29.57
C VAL A 349 51.71 24.82 -28.25
N SER A 350 50.95 24.11 -27.43
CA SER A 350 50.48 24.67 -26.15
C SER A 350 51.63 24.90 -25.16
N PRO A 351 51.60 25.97 -24.33
CA PRO A 351 52.61 26.26 -23.31
C PRO A 351 52.88 25.11 -22.33
N ARG A 352 51.87 24.26 -22.07
CA ARG A 352 52.00 23.08 -21.19
C ARG A 352 52.93 22.00 -21.77
N ARG A 353 53.05 21.92 -23.09
CA ARG A 353 53.89 20.90 -23.77
C ARG A 353 55.38 21.30 -23.78
N VAL A 354 55.67 22.59 -23.91
CA VAL A 354 57.02 23.15 -23.73
C VAL A 354 57.51 22.94 -22.28
N GLN A 355 56.62 23.13 -21.30
CA GLN A 355 56.94 22.94 -19.88
C GLN A 355 57.19 21.47 -19.49
N PHE A 356 56.60 20.51 -20.22
CA PHE A 356 56.82 19.07 -20.02
C PHE A 356 58.18 18.62 -20.55
N ASN A 357 58.59 19.07 -21.74
CA ASN A 357 59.87 18.72 -22.34
C ASN A 357 61.08 19.29 -21.57
N LEU A 358 60.92 20.47 -20.96
CA LEU A 358 61.94 21.07 -20.08
C LEU A 358 62.22 20.23 -18.81
N LYS A 359 61.17 19.60 -18.24
CA LYS A 359 61.29 18.76 -17.02
C LYS A 359 61.94 17.41 -17.31
N ARG A 360 61.72 16.85 -18.51
CA ARG A 360 62.29 15.57 -18.96
C ARG A 360 63.81 15.66 -19.19
N ALA A 361 64.30 16.77 -19.71
CA ALA A 361 65.73 17.02 -19.91
C ALA A 361 66.51 17.09 -18.58
N LEU A 362 65.97 17.77 -17.57
CA LEU A 362 66.61 17.91 -16.24
C LEU A 362 66.65 16.61 -15.43
N ALA A 363 65.68 15.70 -15.62
CA ALA A 363 65.60 14.43 -14.88
C ALA A 363 66.64 13.39 -15.34
N THR A 364 67.12 13.47 -16.58
CA THR A 364 68.02 12.45 -17.17
C THR A 364 69.48 12.66 -16.73
N GLU A 365 69.89 13.91 -16.47
CA GLU A 365 71.24 14.26 -15.99
C GLU A 365 71.44 13.98 -14.48
N LEU A 366 70.37 13.99 -13.68
CA LEU A 366 70.43 13.65 -12.25
C LEU A 366 70.65 12.14 -12.00
N HIS A 367 70.21 11.29 -12.93
CA HIS A 367 70.33 9.84 -12.85
C HIS A 367 71.75 9.33 -13.20
N GLU A 368 72.45 10.00 -14.13
CA GLU A 368 73.83 9.66 -14.53
C GLU A 368 74.87 10.13 -13.48
N LYS A 369 74.61 11.21 -12.73
CA LYS A 369 75.52 11.75 -11.71
C LYS A 369 75.53 11.00 -10.36
N LEU A 370 74.64 10.02 -10.16
CA LEU A 370 74.49 9.29 -8.88
C LEU A 370 75.01 7.83 -8.91
N LYS A 371 75.66 7.39 -9.99
CA LYS A 371 76.03 5.97 -10.17
C LYS A 371 77.48 5.60 -9.77
N GLY A 372 78.11 6.31 -8.83
CA GLY A 372 79.52 6.03 -8.52
C GLY A 372 80.18 6.68 -7.29
N ALA A 373 79.52 6.80 -6.13
CA ALA A 373 80.22 7.19 -4.89
C ALA A 373 79.71 6.39 -3.68
N ASN A 374 80.60 5.58 -3.10
CA ASN A 374 80.42 4.95 -1.78
C ASN A 374 80.44 6.02 -0.69
N THR A 375 79.73 5.75 0.42
CA THR A 375 79.39 6.61 1.58
C THR A 375 78.30 7.67 1.33
N LEU A 376 77.05 7.33 1.70
CA LEU A 376 75.97 8.30 1.91
C LEU A 376 76.03 8.80 3.36
N SER A 377 76.34 10.08 3.54
CA SER A 377 76.24 10.79 4.81
C SER A 377 75.01 11.70 4.77
N PHE A 378 74.09 11.52 5.72
CA PHE A 378 72.89 12.35 5.84
C PHE A 378 73.10 13.37 6.97
N TYR A 379 72.86 14.65 6.68
CA TYR A 379 72.97 15.74 7.66
C TYR A 379 71.58 16.13 8.17
N LEU A 380 71.42 16.16 9.49
CA LEU A 380 70.31 16.84 10.15
C LEU A 380 70.80 18.20 10.63
N THR A 381 70.32 19.27 10.00
CA THR A 381 70.38 20.60 10.61
C THR A 381 69.20 20.76 11.55
N SER A 382 69.44 20.71 12.85
CA SER A 382 68.54 21.29 13.86
C SER A 382 69.35 22.07 14.89
N ASP A 383 68.85 23.26 15.25
CA ASP A 383 69.27 24.15 16.33
C ASP A 383 70.67 23.94 16.95
N SER A 384 71.63 24.63 16.32
CA SER A 384 72.84 25.28 16.84
C SER A 384 73.79 24.63 17.87
N THR A 385 73.59 23.41 18.37
CA THR A 385 74.49 22.87 19.42
C THR A 385 74.96 21.42 19.27
N LYS A 386 74.36 20.58 18.40
CA LYS A 386 74.85 19.21 18.19
C LYS A 386 74.78 18.77 16.72
N SER A 387 75.84 18.14 16.21
CA SER A 387 75.85 17.57 14.86
C SER A 387 75.60 16.07 14.92
N ILE A 388 74.50 15.60 14.32
CA ILE A 388 74.18 14.18 14.25
C ILE A 388 74.37 13.71 12.80
N LYS A 389 75.20 12.69 12.61
CA LYS A 389 75.45 12.03 11.33
C LYS A 389 75.08 10.56 11.45
N VAL A 390 74.37 10.03 10.46
CA VAL A 390 74.18 8.58 10.32
C VAL A 390 75.18 8.08 9.29
N ILE A 391 76.01 7.12 9.70
CA ILE A 391 77.01 6.49 8.84
C ILE A 391 76.57 5.04 8.65
N SER A 392 76.24 4.67 7.42
CA SER A 392 75.84 3.30 7.04
C SER A 392 76.96 2.64 6.25
N GLY A 393 77.44 1.48 6.71
CA GLY A 393 78.32 0.58 5.96
C GLY A 393 77.62 -0.76 5.68
N ASP A 394 78.22 -1.62 4.85
CA ASP A 394 77.61 -2.84 4.29
C ASP A 394 77.03 -3.84 5.33
N CYS A 395 77.27 -3.66 6.64
CA CYS A 395 76.73 -4.54 7.68
C CYS A 395 76.23 -3.84 8.97
N PHE A 396 76.38 -2.52 9.17
CA PHE A 396 76.03 -1.85 10.44
C PHE A 396 75.65 -0.36 10.26
N SER A 397 74.74 0.12 11.11
CA SER A 397 74.36 1.55 11.24
C SER A 397 74.73 2.06 12.63
N TRP A 398 75.34 3.24 12.74
CA TRP A 398 75.65 3.93 14.01
C TRP A 398 75.36 5.44 13.93
N LEU A 399 75.07 6.05 15.08
CA LEU A 399 74.84 7.49 15.21
C LEU A 399 76.16 8.16 15.60
N ASP A 400 76.72 8.97 14.70
CA ASP A 400 77.81 9.88 15.03
C ASP A 400 77.20 11.16 15.62
N ILE A 401 77.37 11.34 16.93
CA ILE A 401 76.88 12.50 17.68
C ILE A 401 78.11 13.30 18.10
N ASP A 402 78.21 14.53 17.60
CA ASP A 402 79.31 15.45 17.90
C ASP A 402 80.71 14.92 17.53
N GLY A 403 80.80 14.03 16.54
CA GLY A 403 82.05 13.47 16.03
C GLY A 403 82.43 12.11 16.62
N GLU A 404 81.63 11.56 17.55
CA GLU A 404 81.85 10.23 18.13
C GLU A 404 80.78 9.21 17.68
N PRO A 405 81.20 8.04 17.15
CA PRO A 405 80.29 6.97 16.80
C PRO A 405 79.73 6.34 18.06
N ASN A 406 78.43 6.53 18.28
CA ASN A 406 77.70 5.98 19.41
C ASN A 406 76.71 4.91 18.92
N LEU A 407 76.57 3.85 19.72
CA LEU A 407 75.42 2.97 19.59
C LEU A 407 74.16 3.77 19.89
N ALA A 408 73.10 3.51 19.13
CA ALA A 408 71.82 4.09 19.43
C ALA A 408 71.35 3.58 20.80
N THR A 409 70.94 4.49 21.69
CA THR A 409 70.43 4.22 23.03
C THR A 409 68.99 4.67 23.09
N ILE A 410 68.26 4.31 24.15
CA ILE A 410 66.84 4.69 24.25
C ILE A 410 66.62 6.21 24.22
N GLU A 411 67.59 7.00 24.71
CA GLU A 411 67.56 8.47 24.69
C GLU A 411 67.63 9.06 23.27
N HIS A 412 68.16 8.30 22.31
CA HIS A 412 68.31 8.72 20.92
C HIS A 412 67.04 8.49 20.09
N LEU A 413 66.03 7.77 20.59
CA LEU A 413 64.82 7.42 19.84
C LEU A 413 64.05 8.63 19.25
N PRO A 414 63.84 9.75 19.97
CA PRO A 414 63.18 10.93 19.41
C PRO A 414 63.98 11.59 18.27
N LEU A 415 65.32 11.43 18.30
CA LEU A 415 66.23 11.94 17.27
C LEU A 415 66.22 11.03 16.04
N ILE A 416 66.29 9.71 16.23
CA ILE A 416 66.25 8.69 15.16
C ILE A 416 64.99 8.87 14.30
N HIS A 417 63.85 9.18 14.92
CA HIS A 417 62.61 9.47 14.19
C HIS A 417 62.75 10.65 13.21
N LYS A 418 63.47 11.70 13.61
CA LYS A 418 63.67 12.91 12.79
C LYS A 418 64.71 12.70 11.68
N VAL A 419 65.50 11.63 11.72
CA VAL A 419 66.48 11.30 10.69
C VAL A 419 65.77 10.94 9.37
N LYS A 420 66.17 11.62 8.29
CA LYS A 420 65.80 11.27 6.92
C LYS A 420 66.75 10.19 6.38
N CYS A 421 66.47 8.92 6.70
CA CYS A 421 67.19 7.72 6.21
C CYS A 421 66.21 6.68 5.64
N THR A 422 66.72 5.58 5.06
CA THR A 422 65.89 4.46 4.61
C THR A 422 65.25 3.74 5.80
N ASP A 423 64.11 3.07 5.57
CA ASP A 423 63.40 2.33 6.62
C ASP A 423 64.25 1.21 7.22
N GLU A 424 65.15 0.58 6.45
CA GLU A 424 66.06 -0.45 6.98
C GLU A 424 67.04 0.13 8.01
N ILE A 425 67.67 1.27 7.68
CA ILE A 425 68.61 1.96 8.59
C ILE A 425 67.87 2.44 9.85
N LYS A 426 66.67 2.98 9.66
CA LYS A 426 65.84 3.46 10.77
C LYS A 426 65.43 2.31 11.70
N SER A 427 65.10 1.16 11.13
CA SER A 427 64.74 -0.04 11.89
C SER A 427 65.93 -0.58 12.70
N GLU A 428 67.12 -0.64 12.11
CA GLU A 428 68.35 -1.09 12.78
C GLU A 428 68.73 -0.19 13.97
N LEU A 429 68.66 1.13 13.80
CA LEU A 429 68.92 2.08 14.88
C LEU A 429 67.91 1.97 16.03
N ILE A 430 66.66 1.65 15.72
CA ILE A 430 65.61 1.41 16.72
C ILE A 430 65.86 0.10 17.47
N VAL A 431 66.25 -0.98 16.78
CA VAL A 431 66.63 -2.26 17.40
C VAL A 431 67.78 -2.07 18.38
N GLN A 432 68.83 -1.35 17.98
CA GLN A 432 69.95 -1.02 18.86
C GLN A 432 69.53 -0.20 20.09
N SER A 433 68.67 0.81 19.89
CA SER A 433 68.17 1.65 20.98
C SER A 433 67.34 0.88 22.00
N LEU A 434 66.57 -0.11 21.55
CA LEU A 434 65.75 -0.96 22.41
C LEU A 434 66.55 -2.09 23.09
N ALA A 435 67.71 -2.46 22.53
CA ALA A 435 68.65 -3.39 23.16
C ALA A 435 69.42 -2.78 24.35
N ASP A 436 69.30 -1.46 24.57
CA ASP A 436 69.87 -0.79 25.73
C ASP A 436 69.35 -1.39 27.05
N GLU A 437 70.26 -1.86 27.91
CA GLU A 437 69.94 -2.43 29.22
C GLU A 437 69.54 -1.37 30.25
N LYS A 438 69.82 -0.08 29.99
CA LYS A 438 69.52 1.03 30.90
C LYS A 438 68.15 1.66 30.69
N LYS A 439 67.33 1.09 29.81
CA LYS A 439 65.98 1.60 29.52
C LYS A 439 65.09 1.56 30.75
N THR A 440 64.45 2.69 31.05
CA THR A 440 63.42 2.78 32.09
C THR A 440 62.03 2.51 31.50
N PRO A 441 61.07 1.98 32.28
CA PRO A 441 59.69 1.78 31.81
C PRO A 441 59.03 3.06 31.29
N VAL A 442 59.37 4.21 31.90
CA VAL A 442 58.93 5.55 31.47
C VAL A 442 59.42 5.88 30.05
N GLN A 443 60.70 5.64 29.76
CA GLN A 443 61.27 5.88 28.43
C GLN A 443 60.64 4.95 27.38
N LEU A 444 60.41 3.69 27.74
CA LEU A 444 59.75 2.72 26.87
C LEU A 444 58.29 3.12 26.57
N TYR A 445 57.57 3.61 27.57
CA TYR A 445 56.19 4.09 27.46
C TYR A 445 56.09 5.34 26.57
N HIS A 446 57.00 6.31 26.74
CA HIS A 446 57.05 7.51 25.88
C HIS A 446 57.45 7.18 24.44
N TRP A 447 58.27 6.17 24.22
CA TRP A 447 58.62 5.73 22.86
C TRP A 447 57.41 5.26 22.04
N LEU A 448 56.38 4.70 22.68
CA LEU A 448 55.15 4.29 21.99
C LEU A 448 54.47 5.46 21.24
N GLU A 449 54.71 6.71 21.66
CA GLU A 449 54.25 7.90 20.93
C GLU A 449 54.97 8.10 19.59
N VAL A 450 56.25 7.72 19.51
CA VAL A 450 57.06 7.80 18.29
C VAL A 450 56.64 6.75 17.26
N GLN A 451 56.12 5.60 17.72
CA GLN A 451 55.57 4.55 16.85
C GLN A 451 54.34 4.99 16.05
N LEU A 452 53.54 5.96 16.53
CA LEU A 452 52.40 6.51 15.78
C LEU A 452 52.78 7.14 14.43
N ILE A 453 54.05 7.54 14.28
CA ILE A 453 54.52 8.32 13.14
C ILE A 453 55.24 7.44 12.10
N CYS A 454 55.65 6.22 12.46
CA CYS A 454 56.44 5.34 11.59
C CYS A 454 55.66 4.05 11.25
N SER A 455 54.81 4.13 10.22
CA SER A 455 54.02 2.99 9.71
C SER A 455 54.86 1.81 9.23
N SER A 456 56.14 2.01 8.89
CA SER A 456 57.05 0.94 8.43
C SER A 456 57.46 -0.05 9.52
N ILE A 457 57.31 0.29 10.81
CA ILE A 457 57.81 -0.50 11.94
C ILE A 457 56.87 -1.66 12.33
N GLN A 458 55.60 -1.61 11.94
CA GLN A 458 54.62 -2.69 12.19
C GLN A 458 55.05 -4.06 11.63
N SER A 459 56.03 -4.09 10.72
CA SER A 459 56.63 -5.30 10.14
C SER A 459 57.60 -6.07 11.06
N HIS A 460 58.00 -5.52 12.21
CA HIS A 460 59.02 -6.10 13.09
C HIS A 460 58.43 -6.86 14.30
N ALA A 461 57.86 -8.05 14.05
CA ALA A 461 57.19 -8.87 15.08
C ALA A 461 58.06 -9.21 16.31
N GLN A 462 59.37 -9.43 16.13
CA GLN A 462 60.29 -9.73 17.25
C GLN A 462 60.50 -8.53 18.19
N LEU A 463 60.57 -7.32 17.63
CA LEU A 463 60.74 -6.08 18.39
C LEU A 463 59.52 -5.81 19.28
N MET A 464 58.33 -5.98 18.71
CA MET A 464 57.06 -5.80 19.42
C MET A 464 56.87 -6.83 20.54
N SER A 465 57.35 -8.06 20.35
CA SER A 465 57.35 -9.09 21.39
C SER A 465 58.22 -8.71 22.60
N GLN A 466 59.41 -8.14 22.35
CA GLN A 466 60.30 -7.70 23.42
C GLN A 466 59.74 -6.50 24.19
N VAL A 467 59.22 -5.49 23.48
CA VAL A 467 58.56 -4.33 24.10
C VAL A 467 57.35 -4.78 24.92
N LYS A 468 56.54 -5.71 24.39
CA LYS A 468 55.41 -6.29 25.10
C LYS A 468 55.86 -6.96 26.41
N LYS A 469 56.91 -7.77 26.36
CA LYS A 469 57.47 -8.43 27.54
C LYS A 469 57.94 -7.40 28.58
N ASP A 470 58.69 -6.38 28.15
CA ASP A 470 59.24 -5.36 29.06
C ASP A 470 58.12 -4.52 29.70
N LEU A 471 57.02 -4.23 28.99
CA LEU A 471 55.85 -3.56 29.57
C LEU A 471 55.13 -4.45 30.60
N ILE A 472 55.01 -5.75 30.31
CA ILE A 472 54.37 -6.74 31.21
C ILE A 472 55.21 -6.91 32.48
N ASP A 473 56.52 -7.06 32.35
CA ASP A 473 57.45 -7.22 33.48
C ASP A 473 57.46 -5.99 34.40
N ASN A 474 57.05 -4.82 33.90
CA ASN A 474 56.98 -3.55 34.63
C ASN A 474 55.54 -3.02 34.82
N ALA A 475 54.53 -3.89 34.81
CA ALA A 475 53.12 -3.52 34.79
C ALA A 475 52.70 -2.48 35.84
N ALA A 476 53.20 -2.56 37.08
CA ALA A 476 52.84 -1.63 38.15
C ALA A 476 53.25 -0.17 37.86
N GLU A 477 54.43 0.04 37.29
CA GLU A 477 54.91 1.38 36.90
C GLU A 477 54.17 1.88 35.66
N ILE A 478 53.89 0.98 34.71
CA ILE A 478 53.10 1.31 33.51
C ILE A 478 51.66 1.71 33.87
N VAL A 479 51.02 1.05 34.84
CA VAL A 479 49.68 1.43 35.34
C VAL A 479 49.68 2.86 35.89
N MET A 480 50.71 3.25 36.65
CA MET A 480 50.86 4.62 37.16
C MET A 480 50.99 5.66 36.03
N LEU A 481 51.69 5.31 34.94
CA LEU A 481 51.81 6.17 33.76
C LEU A 481 50.47 6.29 33.02
N ILE A 482 49.76 5.17 32.82
CA ILE A 482 48.44 5.14 32.17
C ILE A 482 47.43 6.01 32.93
N LYS A 483 47.39 5.94 34.26
CA LYS A 483 46.46 6.75 35.07
C LYS A 483 46.64 8.26 34.87
N ASN A 484 47.83 8.69 34.47
CA ASN A 484 48.15 10.10 34.19
C ASN A 484 48.11 10.45 32.70
N GLU A 485 47.89 9.49 31.80
CA GLU A 485 47.96 9.70 30.35
C GLU A 485 46.78 10.53 29.84
N SER A 486 47.02 11.52 28.97
CA SER A 486 45.97 12.35 28.37
C SER A 486 45.71 12.02 26.89
N SER A 487 46.60 11.25 26.25
CA SER A 487 46.54 10.91 24.84
C SER A 487 45.79 9.60 24.60
N CYS A 488 44.57 9.68 24.05
CA CYS A 488 43.79 8.51 23.64
C CYS A 488 44.52 7.62 22.62
N ASN A 489 45.32 8.22 21.72
CA ASN A 489 46.10 7.46 20.73
C ASN A 489 47.18 6.60 21.40
N ARG A 490 47.81 7.11 22.47
CA ARG A 490 48.79 6.32 23.21
C ARG A 490 48.11 5.16 23.94
N LEU A 491 46.95 5.39 24.56
CA LEU A 491 46.15 4.34 25.19
C LEU A 491 45.76 3.23 24.19
N LYS A 492 45.38 3.59 22.96
CA LYS A 492 45.07 2.61 21.89
C LYS A 492 46.26 1.71 21.54
N ILE A 493 47.47 2.28 21.44
CA ILE A 493 48.69 1.49 21.19
C ILE A 493 49.02 0.62 22.38
N VAL A 494 48.98 1.18 23.58
CA VAL A 494 49.29 0.43 24.80
C VAL A 494 48.30 -0.72 24.94
N SER A 495 47.02 -0.56 24.58
CA SER A 495 46.03 -1.63 24.57
C SER A 495 46.41 -2.76 23.61
N ALA A 496 46.75 -2.42 22.36
CA ALA A 496 47.15 -3.39 21.36
C ALA A 496 48.42 -4.17 21.76
N ILE A 497 49.32 -3.55 22.53
CA ILE A 497 50.56 -4.19 23.00
C ILE A 497 50.35 -4.99 24.29
N ALA A 498 49.57 -4.46 25.23
CA ALA A 498 49.29 -5.09 26.52
C ALA A 498 48.70 -6.50 26.34
N GLY A 499 47.88 -6.70 25.30
CA GLY A 499 47.29 -8.00 24.99
C GLY A 499 46.52 -8.54 26.19
N GLU A 500 46.94 -9.70 26.71
CA GLU A 500 46.27 -10.42 27.82
C GLU A 500 46.68 -9.94 29.23
N ASN A 501 47.51 -8.90 29.37
CA ASN A 501 47.86 -8.40 30.70
C ASN A 501 46.70 -7.61 31.31
N GLU A 502 45.97 -8.29 32.18
CA GLU A 502 44.76 -7.81 32.83
C GLU A 502 44.95 -6.51 33.63
N LEU A 503 46.04 -6.37 34.40
CA LEU A 503 46.29 -5.17 35.20
C LEU A 503 46.48 -3.93 34.32
N ILE A 504 47.24 -4.06 33.24
CA ILE A 504 47.47 -2.98 32.28
C ILE A 504 46.16 -2.66 31.53
N MET A 505 45.44 -3.69 31.09
CA MET A 505 44.18 -3.53 30.35
C MET A 505 43.12 -2.80 31.18
N MET A 506 42.96 -3.16 32.46
CA MET A 506 41.99 -2.50 33.35
C MET A 506 42.34 -1.04 33.64
N ALA A 507 43.64 -0.70 33.75
CA ALA A 507 44.07 0.68 33.87
C ALA A 507 43.80 1.50 32.59
N ILE A 508 43.94 0.89 31.41
CA ILE A 508 43.61 1.53 30.13
C ILE A 508 42.11 1.79 30.05
N ILE A 509 41.29 0.80 30.37
CA ILE A 509 39.83 0.92 30.39
C ILE A 509 39.39 2.02 31.37
N GLU A 510 39.88 1.99 32.62
CA GLU A 510 39.63 3.04 33.63
C GLU A 510 39.94 4.43 33.06
N ARG A 511 41.11 4.58 32.43
CA ARG A 511 41.56 5.87 31.92
C ARG A 511 40.76 6.33 30.70
N LYS A 512 40.51 5.45 29.73
CA LYS A 512 39.69 5.77 28.54
C LYS A 512 38.29 6.19 28.91
N LEU A 513 37.66 5.48 29.86
CA LEU A 513 36.35 5.86 30.39
C LEU A 513 36.39 7.24 31.07
N THR A 514 37.46 7.53 31.84
CA THR A 514 37.66 8.86 32.46
C THR A 514 37.83 9.97 31.41
N LEU A 515 38.48 9.66 30.28
CA LEU A 515 38.68 10.59 29.15
C LEU A 515 37.49 10.64 28.20
N ASN A 516 36.44 9.84 28.43
CA ASN A 516 35.29 9.68 27.54
C ASN A 516 35.68 9.24 26.11
N ASP A 517 36.66 8.34 25.98
CA ASP A 517 37.03 7.68 24.72
C ASP A 517 36.28 6.34 24.57
N ASP A 518 36.06 5.93 23.32
CA ASP A 518 35.38 4.66 23.02
C ASP A 518 36.30 3.46 23.37
N LEU A 519 35.71 2.41 23.95
CA LEU A 519 36.39 1.15 24.19
C LEU A 519 36.38 0.27 22.93
N SER A 520 37.50 -0.40 22.64
CA SER A 520 37.57 -1.42 21.59
C SER A 520 36.85 -2.71 22.01
N ASP A 521 36.53 -3.59 21.06
CA ASP A 521 35.91 -4.89 21.36
C ASP A 521 36.77 -5.75 22.31
N GLU A 522 38.09 -5.66 22.19
CA GLU A 522 39.06 -6.34 23.07
C GLU A 522 39.00 -5.78 24.50
N GLU A 523 38.95 -4.46 24.64
CA GLU A 523 38.83 -3.76 25.93
C GLU A 523 37.47 -4.05 26.59
N LEU A 524 36.39 -4.10 25.81
CA LEU A 524 35.05 -4.47 26.28
C LEU A 524 35.02 -5.93 26.74
N THR A 525 35.63 -6.84 25.98
CA THR A 525 35.73 -8.25 26.34
C THR A 525 36.54 -8.43 27.62
N ALA A 526 37.64 -7.69 27.79
CA ALA A 526 38.45 -7.73 29.01
C ALA A 526 37.68 -7.17 30.22
N LEU A 527 36.98 -6.03 30.06
CA LEU A 527 36.14 -5.46 31.11
C LEU A 527 35.04 -6.46 31.53
N GLN A 528 34.36 -7.06 30.54
CA GLN A 528 33.30 -8.02 30.78
C GLN A 528 33.83 -9.27 31.48
N THR A 529 34.94 -9.84 30.98
CA THR A 529 35.61 -10.99 31.60
C THR A 529 35.93 -10.68 33.05
N GLN A 530 36.45 -9.49 33.33
CA GLN A 530 36.75 -9.11 34.71
C GLN A 530 35.54 -8.89 35.60
N MET A 531 34.43 -8.40 35.05
CA MET A 531 33.20 -8.28 35.82
C MET A 531 32.55 -9.65 36.11
N GLU A 532 32.76 -10.64 35.24
CA GLU A 532 32.29 -12.00 35.43
C GLU A 532 33.15 -12.79 36.44
N THR A 533 34.48 -12.64 36.39
CA THR A 533 35.44 -13.33 37.28
C THR A 533 35.53 -12.66 38.66
N VAL A 534 35.55 -11.34 38.69
CA VAL A 534 35.67 -10.51 39.89
C VAL A 534 34.32 -9.83 40.08
N ASN A 535 33.55 -10.30 41.08
CA ASN A 535 32.24 -9.74 41.42
C ASN A 535 32.31 -8.21 41.36
N PHE A 536 31.44 -7.57 40.57
CA PHE A 536 31.52 -6.14 40.33
C PHE A 536 31.62 -5.31 41.62
N ASN A 537 31.12 -5.81 42.75
CA ASN A 537 31.22 -5.14 44.05
C ASN A 537 32.61 -5.13 44.69
N THR A 538 33.64 -5.75 44.11
CA THR A 538 34.96 -5.73 44.73
C THR A 538 35.67 -4.37 44.59
N PRO A 539 36.60 -4.03 45.52
CA PRO A 539 37.32 -2.76 45.50
C PRO A 539 38.26 -2.59 44.30
N GLU A 540 38.72 -3.67 43.67
CA GLU A 540 39.64 -3.62 42.53
C GLU A 540 39.04 -2.90 41.32
N LEU A 541 37.70 -2.85 41.24
CA LEU A 541 36.96 -2.18 40.15
C LEU A 541 36.48 -0.77 40.50
N ASP A 542 36.81 -0.24 41.69
CA ASP A 542 36.28 1.06 42.14
C ASP A 542 36.69 2.23 41.22
N GLY A 543 37.91 2.19 40.67
CA GLY A 543 38.36 3.17 39.68
C GLY A 543 37.47 3.19 38.43
N ILE A 544 37.11 2.01 37.93
CA ILE A 544 36.24 1.84 36.76
C ILE A 544 34.80 2.25 37.10
N LYS A 545 34.28 1.90 38.28
CA LYS A 545 32.94 2.34 38.72
C LYS A 545 32.86 3.87 38.78
N ILE A 546 33.88 4.52 39.32
CA ILE A 546 33.96 5.98 39.38
C ILE A 546 34.00 6.55 37.97
N ALA A 547 34.82 5.99 37.07
CA ALA A 547 34.88 6.42 35.67
C ALA A 547 33.52 6.27 34.97
N ILE A 548 32.84 5.13 35.11
CA ILE A 548 31.50 4.88 34.53
C ILE A 548 30.47 5.88 35.07
N ARG A 549 30.49 6.17 36.38
CA ARG A 549 29.60 7.17 37.00
C ARG A 549 29.84 8.58 36.46
N GLN A 550 31.06 8.89 36.03
CA GLN A 550 31.44 10.19 35.48
C GLN A 550 31.20 10.32 33.97
N LEU A 551 30.85 9.22 33.28
CA LEU A 551 30.59 9.27 31.84
C LEU A 551 29.41 10.19 31.50
N PRO A 552 29.52 10.98 30.42
CA PRO A 552 28.37 11.62 29.79
C PRO A 552 27.28 10.60 29.46
N SER A 553 26.01 11.04 29.47
CA SER A 553 24.85 10.17 29.24
C SER A 553 24.98 9.31 27.97
N ASN A 554 25.45 9.91 26.88
CA ASN A 554 25.56 9.27 25.57
C ASN A 554 26.60 8.13 25.56
N SER A 555 27.70 8.28 26.28
CA SER A 555 28.77 7.28 26.33
C SER A 555 28.42 6.12 27.25
N ALA A 556 27.77 6.42 28.38
CA ALA A 556 27.18 5.39 29.22
C ALA A 556 26.06 4.62 28.47
N ASP A 557 25.32 5.28 27.57
CA ASP A 557 24.36 4.58 26.70
C ASP A 557 25.05 3.60 25.77
N ASN A 558 26.17 3.98 25.16
CA ASN A 558 26.91 3.07 24.28
C ASN A 558 27.36 1.80 25.01
N LEU A 559 27.86 1.91 26.24
CA LEU A 559 28.24 0.74 27.06
C LEU A 559 27.03 -0.16 27.37
N LEU A 560 25.89 0.43 27.74
CA LEU A 560 24.66 -0.32 28.00
C LEU A 560 24.16 -1.02 26.71
N LYS A 561 24.23 -0.34 25.56
CA LYS A 561 23.89 -0.92 24.26
C LYS A 561 24.79 -2.10 23.91
N ILE A 562 26.10 -1.98 24.15
CA ILE A 562 27.07 -3.06 23.90
C ILE A 562 26.73 -4.29 24.75
N ALA A 563 26.46 -4.10 26.04
CA ALA A 563 26.10 -5.20 26.94
C ALA A 563 24.85 -5.97 26.45
N ILE A 564 23.86 -5.25 25.92
CA ILE A 564 22.65 -5.85 25.33
C ILE A 564 22.98 -6.60 24.04
N THR A 565 23.75 -6.00 23.14
CA THR A 565 24.18 -6.60 21.86
C THR A 565 24.96 -7.89 22.06
N GLN A 566 25.80 -7.94 23.10
CA GLN A 566 26.57 -9.13 23.46
C GLN A 566 25.77 -10.15 24.30
N GLN A 567 24.51 -9.86 24.64
CA GLN A 567 23.63 -10.69 25.47
C GLN A 567 24.22 -11.03 26.85
N LYS A 568 24.82 -10.03 27.53
CA LYS A 568 25.51 -10.19 28.82
C LYS A 568 24.72 -9.53 29.96
N PRO A 569 23.74 -10.22 30.57
CA PRO A 569 22.87 -9.61 31.58
C PRO A 569 23.62 -9.24 32.87
N GLU A 570 24.62 -10.00 33.30
CA GLU A 570 25.41 -9.69 34.50
C GLU A 570 26.23 -8.41 34.31
N PHE A 571 26.82 -8.25 33.11
CA PHE A 571 27.52 -7.02 32.73
C PHE A 571 26.56 -5.83 32.69
N LEU A 572 25.41 -6.00 32.05
CA LEU A 572 24.35 -4.99 32.02
C LEU A 572 23.86 -4.61 33.43
N GLN A 573 23.69 -5.58 34.32
CA GLN A 573 23.27 -5.35 35.70
C GLN A 573 24.29 -4.49 36.46
N GLY A 574 25.58 -4.83 36.38
CA GLY A 574 26.65 -4.03 37.01
C GLY A 574 26.69 -2.59 36.48
N LEU A 575 26.53 -2.40 35.16
CA LEU A 575 26.44 -1.07 34.55
C LEU A 575 25.21 -0.28 35.03
N LEU A 576 24.05 -0.91 35.15
CA LEU A 576 22.83 -0.29 35.65
C LEU A 576 22.95 0.11 37.14
N GLU A 577 23.57 -0.72 37.97
CA GLU A 577 23.83 -0.42 39.39
C GLU A 577 24.77 0.78 39.55
N CYS A 578 25.80 0.87 38.71
CA CYS A 578 26.69 2.03 38.69
C CYS A 578 25.98 3.33 38.30
N THR A 579 25.15 3.28 37.26
CA THR A 579 24.50 4.46 36.70
C THR A 579 23.28 4.94 37.51
N SER A 580 22.57 4.04 38.20
CA SER A 580 21.40 4.37 39.04
C SER A 580 21.74 5.12 40.34
N SER A 581 22.96 4.94 40.86
CA SER A 581 23.46 5.64 42.06
C SER A 581 23.62 7.17 41.92
N MET A 582 23.51 7.72 40.70
CA MET A 582 23.62 9.15 40.40
C MET A 582 22.31 9.94 40.65
N SER A 583 21.22 9.27 41.02
CA SER A 583 19.86 9.85 41.11
C SER A 583 19.62 10.79 42.30
N GLY A 584 20.55 10.87 43.27
CA GLY A 584 20.36 11.67 44.49
C GLY A 584 20.29 13.18 44.28
N HIS A 585 20.81 13.75 43.19
CA HIS A 585 20.93 15.21 43.00
C HIS A 585 20.37 15.78 41.68
N CYS A 586 19.80 14.95 40.81
CA CYS A 586 19.27 15.37 39.51
C CYS A 586 17.79 14.97 39.33
N GLN A 587 16.91 15.41 40.23
CA GLN A 587 15.45 15.11 40.14
C GLN A 587 14.72 15.89 39.02
N ASN A 588 15.35 16.85 38.35
CA ASN A 588 14.67 17.76 37.41
C ASN A 588 14.85 17.45 35.91
N SER A 589 15.36 16.29 35.51
CA SER A 589 15.42 15.94 34.08
C SER A 589 14.52 14.76 33.73
N ARG A 590 13.37 15.06 33.08
CA ARG A 590 12.49 14.08 32.40
C ARG A 590 13.26 13.13 31.45
N LYS A 591 14.49 13.49 31.05
CA LYS A 591 15.38 12.72 30.17
C LYS A 591 15.96 11.44 30.78
N LEU A 592 15.95 11.26 32.11
CA LEU A 592 16.48 10.04 32.74
C LEU A 592 15.44 8.91 32.82
N ARG A 593 14.14 9.22 32.96
CA ARG A 593 13.07 8.19 32.99
C ARG A 593 12.88 7.47 31.64
N THR A 594 13.19 8.12 30.52
CA THR A 594 13.10 7.52 29.17
C THR A 594 14.22 6.53 28.85
N ARG A 595 15.28 6.49 29.66
CA ARG A 595 16.51 5.75 29.37
C ARG A 595 16.35 4.23 29.53
N PRO A 596 15.76 3.69 30.62
CA PRO A 596 15.61 2.25 30.78
C PRO A 596 14.59 1.65 29.81
N GLY A 597 13.51 2.37 29.49
CA GLY A 597 12.52 1.94 28.48
C GLY A 597 13.14 1.76 27.09
N ARG A 598 14.00 2.69 26.64
CA ARG A 598 14.74 2.56 25.37
C ARG A 598 15.67 1.35 25.33
N LEU A 599 16.31 1.03 26.45
CA LEU A 599 17.16 -0.17 26.56
C LEU A 599 16.33 -1.46 26.49
N LEU A 600 15.13 -1.47 27.08
CA LEU A 600 14.20 -2.60 26.98
C LEU A 600 13.76 -2.82 25.52
N HIS A 601 13.41 -1.75 24.80
CA HIS A 601 13.12 -1.79 23.35
C HIS A 601 14.31 -2.27 22.52
N LEU A 602 15.54 -1.87 22.88
CA LEU A 602 16.74 -2.36 22.21
C LEU A 602 16.96 -3.86 22.47
N ALA A 603 16.81 -4.31 23.71
CA ALA A 603 16.95 -5.73 24.07
C ALA A 603 15.94 -6.60 23.31
N TYR A 604 14.72 -6.11 23.12
CA TYR A 604 13.71 -6.75 22.28
C TYR A 604 14.12 -6.83 20.81
N ARG A 605 14.54 -5.70 20.21
CA ARG A 605 14.97 -5.64 18.79
C ARG A 605 16.16 -6.54 18.49
N LEU A 606 17.08 -6.68 19.44
CA LEU A 606 18.26 -7.55 19.34
C LEU A 606 17.97 -8.99 19.79
N GLU A 607 16.72 -9.31 20.13
CA GLU A 607 16.26 -10.60 20.66
C GLU A 607 17.11 -11.12 21.84
N SER A 608 17.63 -10.21 22.66
CA SER A 608 18.48 -10.51 23.81
C SER A 608 17.63 -10.90 25.03
N LYS A 609 17.11 -12.13 25.04
CA LYS A 609 16.19 -12.62 26.08
C LYS A 609 16.69 -12.41 27.51
N PRO A 610 17.95 -12.72 27.87
CA PRO A 610 18.43 -12.55 29.25
C PRO A 610 18.50 -11.07 29.67
N CYS A 611 18.93 -10.19 28.77
CA CYS A 611 18.96 -8.75 29.03
C CYS A 611 17.55 -8.17 29.13
N PHE A 612 16.62 -8.66 28.29
CA PHE A 612 15.22 -8.26 28.38
C PHE A 612 14.58 -8.70 29.70
N GLU A 613 14.79 -9.94 30.13
CA GLU A 613 14.32 -10.45 31.43
C GLU A 613 14.88 -9.63 32.58
N LEU A 614 16.17 -9.29 32.55
CA LEU A 614 16.76 -8.40 33.55
C LEU A 614 16.04 -7.06 33.57
N LEU A 615 15.89 -6.41 32.42
CA LEU A 615 15.33 -5.06 32.30
C LEU A 615 13.84 -5.02 32.68
N VAL A 616 13.02 -5.95 32.21
CA VAL A 616 11.56 -5.95 32.46
C VAL A 616 11.22 -6.23 33.93
N ASN A 617 12.14 -6.82 34.69
CA ASN A 617 11.97 -7.10 36.12
C ASN A 617 12.35 -5.91 37.01
N ARG A 618 12.88 -4.82 36.46
CA ARG A 618 13.32 -3.68 37.23
C ARG A 618 12.18 -2.69 37.49
N PRO A 619 12.00 -2.21 38.75
CA PRO A 619 10.90 -1.31 39.10
C PRO A 619 11.07 0.11 38.52
N ASP A 620 12.27 0.51 38.13
CA ASP A 620 12.57 1.79 37.49
C ASP A 620 12.38 1.78 35.97
N VAL A 621 12.01 0.64 35.37
CA VAL A 621 11.74 0.50 33.94
C VAL A 621 10.24 0.65 33.67
N ASP A 622 9.87 1.69 32.95
CA ASP A 622 8.52 1.82 32.40
C ASP A 622 8.35 0.85 31.22
N ILE A 623 7.67 -0.27 31.48
CA ILE A 623 7.37 -1.31 30.48
C ILE A 623 6.36 -0.84 29.41
N ASN A 624 5.65 0.26 29.66
CA ASN A 624 4.69 0.86 28.74
C ASN A 624 5.32 1.99 27.92
N PHE A 625 6.64 2.14 27.97
CA PHE A 625 7.34 3.16 27.20
C PHE A 625 7.10 2.98 25.69
N ILE A 626 6.74 4.07 25.01
CA ILE A 626 6.60 4.13 23.54
C ILE A 626 7.93 4.62 22.97
N ASP A 627 8.55 3.83 22.09
CA ASP A 627 9.77 4.25 21.41
C ASP A 627 9.45 5.19 20.25
N SER A 628 9.53 6.50 20.52
CA SER A 628 9.38 7.58 19.53
C SER A 628 10.39 7.52 18.39
N ASP A 629 11.52 6.82 18.60
CA ASP A 629 12.56 6.68 17.59
C ASP A 629 12.24 5.53 16.61
N SER A 630 11.25 4.69 16.94
CA SER A 630 10.73 3.66 16.03
C SER A 630 9.70 4.29 15.08
N SER A 631 9.72 3.92 13.80
CA SER A 631 8.72 4.39 12.82
C SER A 631 7.29 3.93 13.10
N SER A 632 7.07 3.24 14.22
CA SER A 632 5.86 2.48 14.50
C SER A 632 5.00 3.10 15.61
N ASP A 633 5.52 4.03 16.42
CA ASP A 633 4.83 4.57 17.61
C ASP A 633 4.15 3.46 18.46
N LEU A 634 4.79 2.28 18.51
CA LEU A 634 4.27 1.10 19.20
C LEU A 634 4.92 0.97 20.57
N CYS A 635 4.12 0.61 21.57
CA CYS A 635 4.69 0.09 22.81
C CYS A 635 5.26 -1.31 22.57
N LEU A 636 6.10 -1.75 23.49
CA LEU A 636 6.84 -3.00 23.33
C LEU A 636 5.93 -4.23 23.28
N LEU A 637 4.80 -4.17 23.99
CA LEU A 637 3.82 -5.25 23.99
C LEU A 637 3.07 -5.33 22.66
N HIS A 638 2.71 -4.21 22.02
CA HIS A 638 2.18 -4.22 20.65
C HIS A 638 3.17 -4.87 19.69
N GLN A 639 4.44 -4.46 19.73
CA GLN A 639 5.48 -5.04 18.86
C GLN A 639 5.61 -6.55 19.09
N ALA A 640 5.63 -6.99 20.35
CA ALA A 640 5.72 -8.41 20.70
C ALA A 640 4.54 -9.23 20.16
N ILE A 641 3.31 -8.69 20.24
CA ILE A 641 2.10 -9.34 19.71
C ILE A 641 2.11 -9.35 18.18
N ASP A 642 2.36 -8.21 17.55
CA ASP A 642 2.35 -8.04 16.09
C ASP A 642 3.40 -8.93 15.41
N ASN A 643 4.58 -9.07 16.03
CA ASN A 643 5.65 -9.96 15.56
C ASN A 643 5.48 -11.42 16.01
N LYS A 644 4.36 -11.77 16.66
CA LYS A 644 4.07 -13.13 17.18
C LYS A 644 5.18 -13.68 18.09
N ASN A 645 5.84 -12.82 18.87
CA ASN A 645 6.91 -13.22 19.77
C ASN A 645 6.36 -13.59 21.16
N ASP A 646 5.93 -14.85 21.27
CA ASP A 646 5.33 -15.45 22.46
C ASP A 646 6.10 -15.22 23.75
N PHE A 647 7.42 -15.28 23.71
CA PHE A 647 8.27 -15.15 24.89
C PHE A 647 8.15 -13.74 25.50
N TYR A 648 8.38 -12.70 24.70
CA TYR A 648 8.33 -11.31 25.18
C TYR A 648 6.91 -10.89 25.54
N ALA A 649 5.91 -11.28 24.75
CA ALA A 649 4.51 -10.98 25.04
C ALA A 649 4.05 -11.60 26.37
N LYS A 650 4.35 -12.89 26.62
CA LYS A 650 4.01 -13.55 27.89
C LYS A 650 4.71 -12.90 29.08
N LEU A 651 5.99 -12.55 28.92
CA LEU A 651 6.78 -11.93 29.97
C LEU A 651 6.27 -10.52 30.32
N LEU A 652 5.94 -9.70 29.32
CA LEU A 652 5.33 -8.38 29.52
C LEU A 652 3.93 -8.49 30.14
N LEU A 653 3.08 -9.41 29.64
CA LEU A 653 1.73 -9.65 30.17
C LEU A 653 1.71 -10.17 31.61
N SER A 654 2.82 -10.76 32.08
CA SER A 654 2.97 -11.20 33.47
C SER A 654 3.18 -10.04 34.46
N LYS A 655 3.43 -8.82 33.98
CA LYS A 655 3.68 -7.65 34.82
C LYS A 655 2.39 -6.98 35.23
N ALA A 656 2.27 -6.68 36.52
CA ALA A 656 1.08 -6.06 37.09
C ALA A 656 0.89 -4.61 36.63
N GLU A 657 1.96 -3.96 36.13
CA GLU A 657 1.98 -2.57 35.67
C GLU A 657 1.73 -2.42 34.15
N VAL A 658 1.56 -3.52 33.40
CA VAL A 658 1.46 -3.46 31.92
C VAL A 658 0.17 -2.81 31.43
N ASP A 659 0.24 -1.74 30.66
CA ASP A 659 -0.95 -1.04 30.19
C ASP A 659 -1.53 -1.75 28.96
N LEU A 660 -2.58 -2.54 29.19
CA LEU A 660 -3.31 -3.24 28.13
C LEU A 660 -4.18 -2.27 27.29
N TRP A 661 -4.36 -1.04 27.75
CA TRP A 661 -5.19 -0.03 27.10
C TRP A 661 -4.39 0.90 26.20
N GLN A 662 -3.06 0.82 26.27
CA GLN A 662 -2.18 1.60 25.44
C GLN A 662 -2.55 1.42 23.96
N MET A 663 -2.66 2.53 23.23
CA MET A 663 -2.99 2.51 21.81
C MET A 663 -1.74 2.58 20.95
N ASN A 664 -1.83 1.98 19.75
CA ASN A 664 -0.85 2.17 18.70
C ASN A 664 -1.24 3.34 17.77
N GLY A 665 -0.38 3.66 16.80
CA GLY A 665 -0.67 4.63 15.73
C GLY A 665 -1.87 4.29 14.83
N LYS A 666 -2.54 3.14 15.03
CA LYS A 666 -3.79 2.73 14.37
C LYS A 666 -4.99 2.80 15.33
N ASN A 667 -4.88 3.49 16.48
CA ASN A 667 -5.89 3.56 17.54
C ASN A 667 -6.39 2.21 18.08
N GLN A 668 -5.60 1.14 17.90
CA GLN A 668 -5.90 -0.17 18.45
C GLN A 668 -5.21 -0.31 19.80
N THR A 669 -5.99 -0.63 20.82
CA THR A 669 -5.43 -0.97 22.13
C THR A 669 -4.62 -2.27 22.02
N VAL A 670 -3.63 -2.46 22.90
CA VAL A 670 -2.91 -3.74 23.02
C VAL A 670 -3.90 -4.90 23.11
N LEU A 671 -4.97 -4.69 23.86
CA LEU A 671 -5.97 -5.68 24.15
C LEU A 671 -6.83 -6.08 22.95
N THR A 672 -7.17 -5.13 22.08
CA THR A 672 -7.79 -5.42 20.77
C THR A 672 -6.85 -6.30 19.93
N ARG A 673 -5.55 -6.01 19.92
CA ARG A 673 -4.56 -6.86 19.22
C ARG A 673 -4.43 -8.25 19.83
N ILE A 674 -4.48 -8.38 21.15
CA ILE A 674 -4.45 -9.68 21.84
C ILE A 674 -5.60 -10.59 21.41
N GLN A 675 -6.78 -10.04 21.07
CA GLN A 675 -7.91 -10.87 20.62
C GLN A 675 -7.65 -11.62 19.33
N ASP A 676 -6.79 -11.08 18.46
CA ASP A 676 -6.36 -11.74 17.23
C ASP A 676 -5.43 -12.94 17.50
N HIS A 677 -5.04 -13.14 18.77
CA HIS A 677 -4.10 -14.16 19.23
C HIS A 677 -4.65 -14.97 20.42
N GLU A 678 -5.26 -16.13 20.14
CA GLU A 678 -5.85 -17.01 21.17
C GLU A 678 -4.91 -17.33 22.35
N THR A 679 -3.60 -17.48 22.08
CA THR A 679 -2.58 -17.80 23.10
C THR A 679 -2.46 -16.73 24.18
N PHE A 680 -2.56 -15.45 23.82
CA PHE A 680 -2.40 -14.33 24.75
C PHE A 680 -3.70 -13.96 25.43
N LYS A 681 -4.84 -14.26 24.78
CA LYS A 681 -6.17 -13.96 25.30
C LYS A 681 -6.37 -14.52 26.71
N ALA A 682 -6.03 -15.79 26.96
CA ALA A 682 -6.18 -16.38 28.29
C ALA A 682 -5.34 -15.68 29.38
N ILE A 683 -4.15 -15.17 29.03
CA ILE A 683 -3.27 -14.46 29.95
C ILE A 683 -3.81 -13.06 30.22
N ALA A 684 -4.20 -12.33 29.17
CA ALA A 684 -4.80 -11.01 29.30
C ALA A 684 -6.12 -11.06 30.08
N ASP A 685 -6.95 -12.08 29.84
CA ASP A 685 -8.20 -12.32 30.57
C ASP A 685 -7.93 -12.47 32.06
N LYS A 686 -6.91 -13.27 32.42
CA LYS A 686 -6.49 -13.45 33.80
C LYS A 686 -5.94 -12.14 34.39
N THR A 687 -5.03 -11.46 33.69
CA THR A 687 -4.44 -10.19 34.16
C THR A 687 -5.51 -9.12 34.40
N LEU A 688 -6.52 -9.02 33.52
CA LEU A 688 -7.65 -8.12 33.68
C LEU A 688 -8.55 -8.51 34.83
N ALA A 689 -8.89 -9.80 34.95
CA ALA A 689 -9.68 -10.31 36.08
C ALA A 689 -8.97 -10.03 37.41
N ASP A 690 -7.67 -10.28 37.51
CA ASP A 690 -6.86 -10.02 38.69
C ASP A 690 -6.81 -8.51 39.02
N ARG A 691 -6.76 -7.62 38.01
CA ARG A 691 -6.81 -6.16 38.21
C ARG A 691 -8.16 -5.67 38.73
N PHE A 692 -9.26 -6.10 38.11
CA PHE A 692 -10.60 -5.72 38.58
C PHE A 692 -10.93 -6.33 39.95
N ALA A 693 -10.39 -7.53 40.27
CA ALA A 693 -10.57 -8.17 41.56
C ALA A 693 -9.70 -7.55 42.68
N SER A 694 -8.44 -7.19 42.40
CA SER A 694 -7.52 -6.63 43.42
C SER A 694 -7.94 -5.26 43.93
N HIS A 695 -8.58 -4.44 43.10
CA HIS A 695 -9.07 -3.11 43.49
C HIS A 695 -10.36 -3.15 44.35
N GLN A 696 -11.05 -4.30 44.46
CA GLN A 696 -12.18 -4.46 45.39
C GLN A 696 -11.76 -4.41 46.87
N MET A 697 -10.47 -4.62 47.20
CA MET A 697 -10.03 -4.74 48.60
C MET A 697 -9.37 -3.48 49.20
N GLN A 698 -8.90 -2.53 48.39
CA GLN A 698 -8.11 -1.39 48.91
C GLN A 698 -8.93 -0.13 49.23
N PHE A 699 -10.20 -0.04 48.83
CA PHE A 699 -11.00 1.19 48.99
C PHE A 699 -11.61 1.41 50.38
N ASN A 700 -11.35 0.55 51.36
CA ASN A 700 -11.97 0.65 52.68
C ASN A 700 -11.14 1.34 53.77
N GLU A 701 -9.86 1.69 53.57
CA GLU A 701 -9.08 2.24 54.71
C GLU A 701 -8.37 3.59 54.53
N HIS A 702 -7.74 3.97 53.41
CA HIS A 702 -7.04 5.27 53.35
C HIS A 702 -7.25 6.04 52.04
N GLY A 703 -8.10 7.07 52.13
CA GLY A 703 -8.22 8.11 51.10
C GLY A 703 -7.06 9.09 51.18
N GLU A 704 -5.93 8.75 50.56
CA GLU A 704 -4.91 9.73 50.17
C GLU A 704 -4.80 9.76 48.65
N GLY A 705 -4.89 10.96 48.09
CA GLY A 705 -5.08 11.19 46.67
C GLY A 705 -3.91 10.71 45.81
N PHE A 706 -4.24 10.00 44.74
CA PHE A 706 -3.31 9.74 43.65
C PHE A 706 -2.89 11.06 43.02
N GLN A 707 -1.57 11.32 43.00
CA GLN A 707 -1.00 12.42 42.25
C GLN A 707 -1.08 12.10 40.75
N GLU A 708 -1.76 12.96 39.99
CA GLU A 708 -1.79 12.93 38.54
C GLU A 708 -0.39 13.27 37.99
N GLU A 709 0.32 12.29 37.43
CA GLU A 709 1.51 12.56 36.62
C GLU A 709 1.08 12.99 35.20
N PRO A 710 1.74 13.99 34.58
CA PRO A 710 1.37 14.49 33.26
C PRO A 710 1.96 13.62 32.14
N PHE A 711 1.10 12.98 31.35
CA PHE A 711 1.46 12.23 30.15
C PHE A 711 1.70 13.16 28.93
N SER A 712 2.59 12.75 28.04
CA SER A 712 3.16 13.58 26.96
C SER A 712 2.39 13.53 25.65
N VAL A 713 2.45 14.66 24.94
CA VAL A 713 1.64 15.02 23.78
C VAL A 713 2.05 14.30 22.48
N CYS A 714 1.10 13.61 21.83
CA CYS A 714 1.20 13.12 20.45
C CYS A 714 -0.18 13.14 19.74
N LEU A 715 -0.19 13.59 18.48
CA LEU A 715 -1.34 14.06 17.70
C LEU A 715 -2.39 12.96 17.34
N ASN A 716 -3.40 12.80 18.21
CA ASN A 716 -4.85 12.56 17.97
C ASN A 716 -5.52 12.23 19.33
N GLU A 717 -5.30 13.09 20.34
CA GLU A 717 -5.45 12.76 21.76
C GLU A 717 -6.88 12.51 22.26
N SER A 718 -7.92 12.95 21.53
CA SER A 718 -9.26 13.00 22.11
C SER A 718 -9.81 11.63 22.49
N HIS A 719 -9.66 10.61 21.64
CA HIS A 719 -10.23 9.28 21.91
C HIS A 719 -9.40 8.46 22.89
N TYR A 720 -8.07 8.65 22.93
CA TYR A 720 -7.19 7.96 23.89
C TYR A 720 -7.46 8.44 25.31
N ASP A 721 -7.45 9.75 25.52
CA ASP A 721 -7.70 10.33 26.84
C ASP A 721 -9.09 9.94 27.33
N GLU A 722 -10.07 9.92 26.44
CA GLU A 722 -11.44 9.49 26.73
C GLU A 722 -11.58 8.01 27.10
N ILE A 723 -10.91 7.10 26.37
CA ILE A 723 -10.90 5.67 26.70
C ILE A 723 -10.14 5.42 28.00
N SER A 724 -8.99 6.07 28.18
CA SER A 724 -8.20 6.00 29.41
C SER A 724 -9.00 6.50 30.62
N GLU A 725 -9.70 7.63 30.47
CA GLU A 725 -10.59 8.19 31.48
C GLU A 725 -11.76 7.24 31.79
N LEU A 726 -12.35 6.58 30.77
CA LEU A 726 -13.38 5.57 30.95
C LEU A 726 -12.85 4.37 31.75
N CYS A 727 -11.69 3.83 31.38
CA CYS A 727 -11.04 2.71 32.07
C CYS A 727 -10.75 3.04 33.54
N LYS A 728 -10.15 4.21 33.79
CA LYS A 728 -9.90 4.72 35.14
C LYS A 728 -11.19 4.82 35.95
N THR A 729 -12.24 5.39 35.36
CA THR A 729 -13.56 5.48 36.01
C THR A 729 -14.15 4.12 36.32
N MET A 730 -14.03 3.16 35.40
CA MET A 730 -14.53 1.79 35.58
C MET A 730 -13.76 1.00 36.64
N GLN A 731 -12.48 1.33 36.86
CA GLN A 731 -11.65 0.77 37.93
C GLN A 731 -11.97 1.39 39.29
N GLU A 732 -12.22 2.70 39.33
CA GLU A 732 -12.45 3.46 40.56
C GLU A 732 -13.90 3.42 41.04
N ASP A 733 -14.87 3.27 40.14
CA ASP A 733 -16.31 3.37 40.44
C ASP A 733 -17.05 2.07 40.09
N GLN A 734 -17.90 1.62 41.01
CA GLN A 734 -18.81 0.50 40.79
C GLN A 734 -20.19 0.96 40.30
N ASN A 735 -20.50 2.25 40.45
CA ASN A 735 -21.78 2.81 40.07
C ASN A 735 -21.89 2.92 38.54
N PHE A 736 -22.76 2.09 37.98
CA PHE A 736 -23.02 2.06 36.55
C PHE A 736 -23.55 3.38 35.99
N ASP A 737 -24.18 4.25 36.79
CA ASP A 737 -24.69 5.55 36.32
C ASP A 737 -23.57 6.46 35.78
N ARG A 738 -22.46 6.57 36.53
CA ARG A 738 -21.31 7.38 36.11
C ARG A 738 -20.63 6.80 34.88
N ILE A 739 -20.50 5.47 34.84
CA ILE A 739 -19.92 4.74 33.72
C ILE A 739 -20.81 4.91 32.48
N TYR A 740 -22.11 4.74 32.63
CA TYR A 740 -23.11 4.87 31.57
C TYR A 740 -23.12 6.27 30.97
N SER A 741 -23.01 7.31 31.81
CA SER A 741 -22.90 8.70 31.35
C SER A 741 -21.66 8.91 30.46
N LYS A 742 -20.52 8.32 30.82
CA LYS A 742 -19.30 8.36 29.98
C LYS A 742 -19.48 7.55 28.71
N LEU A 743 -19.99 6.32 28.80
CA LEU A 743 -20.26 5.47 27.63
C LEU A 743 -21.19 6.14 26.63
N CYS A 744 -22.23 6.85 27.11
CA CYS A 744 -23.14 7.61 26.25
C CYS A 744 -22.42 8.74 25.51
N ARG A 745 -21.54 9.49 26.20
CA ARG A 745 -20.71 10.53 25.55
C ARG A 745 -19.88 9.93 24.41
N LEU A 746 -19.16 8.85 24.69
CA LEU A 746 -18.22 8.23 23.74
C LEU A 746 -18.92 7.52 22.57
N SER A 747 -20.11 6.98 22.79
CA SER A 747 -20.85 6.26 21.74
C SER A 747 -21.65 7.17 20.80
N THR A 748 -21.77 8.47 21.10
CA THR A 748 -22.37 9.43 20.15
C THR A 748 -21.45 9.79 18.99
N ASP A 749 -20.16 9.53 19.13
CA ASP A 749 -19.21 9.69 18.03
C ASP A 749 -19.36 8.50 17.06
N THR A 750 -20.15 8.71 16.01
CA THR A 750 -20.41 7.70 14.98
C THR A 750 -19.25 7.54 14.00
N SER A 751 -18.13 8.26 14.17
CA SER A 751 -17.07 8.32 13.16
C SER A 751 -15.97 7.28 13.32
N SER A 752 -15.91 6.54 14.44
CA SER A 752 -14.84 5.57 14.72
C SER A 752 -15.39 4.20 15.13
N ASP A 753 -15.45 3.27 14.17
CA ASP A 753 -15.72 1.85 14.44
C ASP A 753 -14.72 1.25 15.45
N GLU A 754 -13.49 1.78 15.49
CA GLU A 754 -12.42 1.38 16.42
C GLU A 754 -12.73 1.79 17.87
N LEU A 755 -13.23 3.01 18.10
CA LEU A 755 -13.67 3.47 19.42
C LEU A 755 -14.82 2.59 19.93
N HIS A 756 -15.78 2.25 19.08
CA HIS A 756 -16.89 1.36 19.43
C HIS A 756 -16.40 -0.06 19.74
N ALA A 757 -15.44 -0.59 18.98
CA ALA A 757 -14.82 -1.88 19.28
C ALA A 757 -14.12 -1.88 20.65
N ASN A 758 -13.35 -0.82 20.97
CA ASN A 758 -12.68 -0.67 22.26
C ASN A 758 -13.68 -0.55 23.41
N ILE A 759 -14.74 0.26 23.29
CA ILE A 759 -15.78 0.41 24.32
C ILE A 759 -16.47 -0.94 24.58
N LYS A 760 -16.86 -1.64 23.52
CA LYS A 760 -17.52 -2.94 23.60
C LYS A 760 -16.65 -3.95 24.35
N PHE A 761 -15.35 -3.94 24.05
CA PHE A 761 -14.40 -4.78 24.74
C PHE A 761 -14.34 -4.42 26.23
N ILE A 762 -14.02 -3.16 26.55
CA ILE A 762 -13.81 -2.66 27.92
C ILE A 762 -15.02 -2.99 28.79
N LEU A 763 -16.22 -2.68 28.28
CA LEU A 763 -17.47 -2.92 28.96
C LEU A 763 -17.70 -4.42 29.20
N GLY A 764 -17.34 -5.30 28.25
CA GLY A 764 -17.51 -6.74 28.42
C GLY A 764 -16.68 -7.34 29.55
N TYR A 765 -15.42 -6.90 29.74
CA TYR A 765 -14.61 -7.35 30.88
C TYR A 765 -15.12 -6.78 32.18
N TRP A 766 -15.49 -5.49 32.16
CA TRP A 766 -16.05 -4.84 33.33
C TRP A 766 -17.32 -5.55 33.79
N LEU A 767 -18.22 -5.95 32.89
CA LEU A 767 -19.43 -6.71 33.21
C LEU A 767 -19.14 -8.13 33.70
N LYS A 768 -18.17 -8.83 33.11
CA LYS A 768 -17.80 -10.20 33.54
C LYS A 768 -17.18 -10.26 34.94
N ALA A 769 -16.58 -9.17 35.40
CA ALA A 769 -16.01 -9.07 36.75
C ALA A 769 -17.06 -8.75 37.84
N ARG A 770 -18.34 -8.53 37.46
CA ARG A 770 -19.40 -8.12 38.38
C ARG A 770 -20.16 -9.31 38.94
N SER A 771 -20.68 -9.13 40.15
CA SER A 771 -21.56 -10.13 40.78
C SER A 771 -22.94 -10.11 40.12
N ASP A 772 -23.70 -11.20 40.25
CA ASP A 772 -25.09 -11.24 39.76
C ASP A 772 -25.95 -10.10 40.34
N THR A 773 -25.68 -9.69 41.59
CA THR A 773 -26.37 -8.56 42.24
C THR A 773 -26.05 -7.22 41.58
N ASP A 774 -24.80 -7.00 41.15
CA ASP A 774 -24.43 -5.79 40.41
C ASP A 774 -25.10 -5.77 39.03
N VAL A 775 -25.22 -6.94 38.38
CA VAL A 775 -25.94 -7.08 37.11
C VAL A 775 -27.41 -6.68 37.30
N ASP A 776 -28.08 -7.15 38.35
CA ASP A 776 -29.46 -6.76 38.64
C ASP A 776 -29.61 -5.24 38.86
N LEU A 777 -28.65 -4.59 39.51
CA LEU A 777 -28.63 -3.13 39.69
C LEU A 777 -28.44 -2.39 38.36
N ILE A 778 -27.58 -2.90 37.46
CA ILE A 778 -27.37 -2.37 36.11
C ILE A 778 -28.67 -2.47 35.30
N LEU A 779 -29.34 -3.63 35.36
CA LEU A 779 -30.63 -3.86 34.69
C LEU A 779 -31.70 -2.90 35.23
N HIS A 780 -31.78 -2.76 36.55
CA HIS A 780 -32.70 -1.84 37.18
C HIS A 780 -32.42 -0.41 36.71
N PHE A 781 -31.17 0.05 36.73
CA PHE A 781 -30.78 1.37 36.24
C PHE A 781 -31.18 1.59 34.79
N LEU A 782 -30.82 0.68 33.87
CA LEU A 782 -31.13 0.78 32.44
C LEU A 782 -32.64 0.82 32.19
N SER A 783 -33.43 0.10 33.00
CA SER A 783 -34.90 0.09 32.90
C SER A 783 -35.56 1.41 33.31
N GLN A 784 -34.92 2.20 34.17
CA GLN A 784 -35.42 3.50 34.65
C GLN A 784 -35.05 4.67 33.73
N GLN A 785 -34.13 4.47 32.77
CA GLN A 785 -33.70 5.55 31.87
C GLN A 785 -34.78 5.88 30.84
N SER A 786 -35.07 7.17 30.67
CA SER A 786 -36.08 7.65 29.71
C SER A 786 -35.60 7.61 28.26
N ALA A 787 -34.28 7.66 28.03
CA ALA A 787 -33.66 7.54 26.73
C ALA A 787 -32.36 6.74 26.89
N VAL A 788 -32.31 5.55 26.30
CA VAL A 788 -31.15 4.67 26.43
C VAL A 788 -30.32 4.70 25.16
N ASN A 789 -29.01 4.77 25.29
CA ASN A 789 -28.11 4.68 24.16
C ASN A 789 -28.11 3.23 23.63
N LEU A 790 -28.57 3.06 22.39
CA LEU A 790 -28.74 1.74 21.78
C LEU A 790 -27.42 0.96 21.67
N PHE A 791 -26.32 1.64 21.37
CA PHE A 791 -25.01 1.00 21.25
C PHE A 791 -24.56 0.42 22.60
N VAL A 792 -24.74 1.18 23.68
CA VAL A 792 -24.42 0.71 25.04
C VAL A 792 -25.28 -0.50 25.39
N LEU A 793 -26.60 -0.45 25.15
CA LEU A 793 -27.49 -1.59 25.38
C LEU A 793 -27.06 -2.84 24.61
N GLN A 794 -26.70 -2.70 23.33
CA GLN A 794 -26.21 -3.80 22.51
C GLN A 794 -24.92 -4.41 23.06
N CYS A 795 -23.99 -3.58 23.55
CA CYS A 795 -22.77 -4.06 24.18
C CYS A 795 -23.06 -4.83 25.47
N VAL A 796 -23.93 -4.31 26.34
CA VAL A 796 -24.34 -4.99 27.57
C VAL A 796 -25.06 -6.31 27.25
N ASN A 797 -25.99 -6.31 26.29
CA ASN A 797 -26.74 -7.51 25.93
C ASN A 797 -25.85 -8.61 25.34
N LYS A 798 -24.83 -8.25 24.55
CA LYS A 798 -23.91 -9.24 23.98
C LYS A 798 -23.19 -10.02 25.09
N GLU A 799 -22.84 -9.36 26.18
CA GLU A 799 -22.01 -9.95 27.23
C GLU A 799 -22.84 -10.64 28.31
N LEU A 800 -24.03 -10.12 28.63
CA LEU A 800 -24.92 -10.72 29.63
C LEU A 800 -25.96 -11.70 29.04
N ASN A 801 -26.26 -11.61 27.75
CA ASN A 801 -27.32 -12.37 27.06
C ASN A 801 -28.65 -12.40 27.85
N ASN A 802 -29.04 -11.23 28.39
CA ASN A 802 -30.16 -11.12 29.30
C ASN A 802 -31.42 -10.64 28.57
N LEU A 803 -32.53 -11.35 28.77
CA LEU A 803 -33.81 -11.08 28.11
C LEU A 803 -34.35 -9.67 28.39
N GLU A 804 -34.18 -9.11 29.59
CA GLU A 804 -34.66 -7.77 29.93
C GLU A 804 -33.89 -6.68 29.17
N ILE A 805 -32.59 -6.86 28.95
CA ILE A 805 -31.80 -5.95 28.12
C ILE A 805 -32.24 -6.05 26.67
N HIS A 806 -32.50 -7.27 26.19
CA HIS A 806 -33.00 -7.46 24.83
C HIS A 806 -34.36 -6.78 24.61
N LYS A 807 -35.27 -6.87 25.60
CA LYS A 807 -36.54 -6.11 25.60
C LYS A 807 -36.30 -4.60 25.52
N LEU A 808 -35.34 -4.08 26.28
CA LEU A 808 -34.93 -2.66 26.25
C LEU A 808 -34.32 -2.25 24.90
N ILE A 809 -33.48 -3.08 24.29
CA ILE A 809 -32.89 -2.85 22.95
C ILE A 809 -34.02 -2.67 21.95
N VAL A 810 -34.98 -3.57 21.96
CA VAL A 810 -36.03 -3.51 20.95
C VAL A 810 -36.94 -2.32 21.20
N LYS A 811 -37.36 -2.09 22.45
CA LYS A 811 -38.11 -0.89 22.81
C LYS A 811 -37.41 0.37 22.29
N THR A 812 -36.11 0.47 22.50
CA THR A 812 -35.29 1.61 22.04
C THR A 812 -35.23 1.69 20.51
N LYS A 813 -35.07 0.57 19.79
CA LYS A 813 -35.10 0.55 18.31
C LYS A 813 -36.46 1.00 17.77
N MET A 814 -37.54 0.57 18.41
CA MET A 814 -38.91 0.95 18.05
C MET A 814 -39.17 2.44 18.26
N GLU A 815 -38.80 2.97 19.44
CA GLU A 815 -38.98 4.39 19.78
C GLU A 815 -38.18 5.31 18.86
N ASN A 816 -37.03 4.86 18.34
CA ASN A 816 -36.17 5.63 17.43
C ASN A 816 -36.39 5.33 15.93
N ASP A 817 -37.43 4.58 15.58
CA ASP A 817 -37.69 4.15 14.20
C ASP A 817 -36.48 3.48 13.51
N LEU A 818 -35.74 2.63 14.22
CA LEU A 818 -34.67 1.77 13.70
C LEU A 818 -35.16 0.37 13.32
N SER A 819 -34.58 -0.27 12.30
CA SER A 819 -34.99 -1.61 11.85
C SER A 819 -34.53 -2.72 12.80
N LEU A 820 -35.34 -3.76 12.95
CA LEU A 820 -35.03 -4.94 13.75
C LEU A 820 -34.13 -5.92 12.98
N THR A 821 -33.18 -6.54 13.68
CA THR A 821 -32.33 -7.62 13.16
C THR A 821 -33.06 -8.96 13.23
N GLN A 822 -32.51 -10.01 12.58
CA GLN A 822 -33.08 -11.36 12.68
C GLN A 822 -33.09 -11.83 14.14
N ASP A 823 -31.97 -11.67 14.86
CA ASP A 823 -31.86 -12.04 16.27
C ASP A 823 -32.90 -11.33 17.15
N ASP A 824 -33.20 -10.05 16.86
CA ASP A 824 -34.27 -9.33 17.55
C ASP A 824 -35.60 -10.07 17.33
N LEU A 825 -35.94 -10.36 16.07
CA LEU A 825 -37.21 -10.99 15.68
C LEU A 825 -37.34 -12.43 16.20
N ASP A 826 -36.26 -13.19 16.23
CA ASP A 826 -36.24 -14.54 16.78
C ASP A 826 -36.42 -14.52 18.30
N CYS A 827 -35.78 -13.56 18.99
CA CYS A 827 -36.04 -13.35 20.42
C CYS A 827 -37.49 -12.95 20.68
N PHE A 828 -38.09 -12.10 19.82
CA PHE A 828 -39.54 -11.82 19.87
C PHE A 828 -40.38 -13.06 19.73
N GLU A 829 -40.02 -13.92 18.79
CA GLU A 829 -40.77 -15.12 18.51
C GLU A 829 -40.74 -16.07 19.72
N ILE A 830 -39.53 -16.34 20.23
CA ILE A 830 -39.30 -17.23 21.37
C ILE A 830 -40.00 -16.72 22.63
N HIS A 831 -39.88 -15.43 22.91
CA HIS A 831 -40.42 -14.81 24.13
C HIS A 831 -41.74 -14.10 23.89
N TYR A 832 -42.45 -14.40 22.80
CA TYR A 832 -43.65 -13.67 22.40
C TYR A 832 -44.68 -13.61 23.52
N VAL A 833 -44.90 -14.70 24.25
CA VAL A 833 -45.88 -14.77 25.34
C VAL A 833 -45.52 -13.83 26.49
N GLU A 834 -44.24 -13.80 26.90
CA GLU A 834 -43.74 -12.96 27.98
C GLU A 834 -43.74 -11.48 27.56
N ILE A 835 -43.24 -11.22 26.35
CA ILE A 835 -43.14 -9.90 25.73
C ILE A 835 -44.54 -9.33 25.43
N ARG A 836 -45.52 -10.15 25.04
CA ARG A 836 -46.89 -9.74 24.71
C ARG A 836 -47.56 -9.00 25.87
N SER A 837 -47.34 -9.46 27.11
CA SER A 837 -47.90 -8.80 28.30
C SER A 837 -47.27 -7.43 28.56
N LEU A 838 -45.95 -7.31 28.35
CA LEU A 838 -45.16 -6.09 28.50
C LEU A 838 -45.41 -5.07 27.39
N LEU A 839 -45.56 -5.54 26.16
CA LEU A 839 -45.82 -4.71 24.99
C LEU A 839 -47.31 -4.52 24.70
N GLY A 840 -48.20 -5.02 25.55
CA GLY A 840 -49.64 -4.79 25.45
C GLY A 840 -50.03 -3.30 25.46
N SER A 841 -49.14 -2.39 25.87
CA SER A 841 -49.27 -0.94 25.71
C SER A 841 -48.45 -0.36 24.54
N TYR A 842 -47.34 -1.00 24.15
CA TYR A 842 -46.36 -0.51 23.16
C TYR A 842 -46.55 -1.04 21.74
N LEU A 843 -47.16 -2.21 21.56
CA LEU A 843 -47.64 -2.71 20.26
C LEU A 843 -48.89 -1.95 19.78
N TRP A 844 -49.40 -1.04 20.60
CA TRP A 844 -50.73 -0.46 20.46
C TRP A 844 -50.81 1.00 20.00
N PRO A 845 -49.70 1.70 19.70
CA PRO A 845 -49.65 2.55 18.52
C PRO A 845 -49.54 1.65 17.28
N GLU A 846 -50.51 1.76 16.38
CA GLU A 846 -50.55 1.01 15.12
C GLU A 846 -49.22 1.07 14.32
N PRO A 847 -48.50 2.21 14.23
CA PRO A 847 -47.23 2.28 13.50
C PRO A 847 -46.14 1.30 13.98
N THR A 848 -46.04 1.06 15.29
CA THR A 848 -45.01 0.17 15.85
C THR A 848 -45.30 -1.28 15.50
N PHE A 849 -46.56 -1.70 15.58
CA PHE A 849 -46.97 -3.04 15.16
C PHE A 849 -46.67 -3.24 13.66
N GLN A 850 -47.04 -2.27 12.83
CA GLN A 850 -46.82 -2.34 11.38
C GLN A 850 -45.33 -2.50 11.08
N LYS A 851 -44.47 -1.77 11.78
CA LYS A 851 -43.03 -1.88 11.63
C LYS A 851 -42.49 -3.27 11.94
N ILE A 852 -42.89 -3.87 13.06
CA ILE A 852 -42.46 -5.23 13.42
C ILE A 852 -42.93 -6.22 12.36
N LEU A 853 -44.17 -6.08 11.91
CA LEU A 853 -44.70 -6.93 10.85
C LEU A 853 -43.92 -6.77 9.54
N SER A 854 -43.55 -5.54 9.14
CA SER A 854 -42.70 -5.35 7.95
C SER A 854 -41.31 -5.95 8.13
N ASP A 855 -40.67 -5.74 9.28
CA ASP A 855 -39.34 -6.28 9.54
C ASP A 855 -39.39 -7.82 9.55
N ALA A 856 -40.40 -8.41 10.19
CA ALA A 856 -40.64 -9.86 10.17
C ALA A 856 -40.87 -10.41 8.75
N ILE A 857 -41.65 -9.70 7.93
CA ILE A 857 -41.88 -10.06 6.53
C ILE A 857 -40.58 -9.96 5.71
N GLN A 858 -39.85 -8.85 5.83
CA GLN A 858 -38.60 -8.59 5.10
C GLN A 858 -37.50 -9.58 5.45
N LYS A 859 -37.44 -9.97 6.73
CA LYS A 859 -36.48 -10.93 7.27
C LYS A 859 -36.97 -12.38 7.18
N ASN A 860 -38.16 -12.59 6.64
CA ASN A 860 -38.78 -13.90 6.45
C ASN A 860 -38.99 -14.71 7.75
N ASN A 861 -39.25 -14.04 8.87
CA ASN A 861 -39.67 -14.71 10.11
C ASN A 861 -41.17 -15.08 10.01
N ILE A 862 -41.42 -16.29 9.48
CA ILE A 862 -42.77 -16.85 9.22
C ILE A 862 -43.56 -17.02 10.53
N GLY A 863 -42.91 -17.50 11.60
CA GLY A 863 -43.58 -17.80 12.86
C GLY A 863 -44.05 -16.55 13.59
N LEU A 864 -43.19 -15.53 13.73
CA LEU A 864 -43.57 -14.23 14.27
C LEU A 864 -44.65 -13.57 13.42
N THR A 865 -44.51 -13.58 12.10
CA THR A 865 -45.53 -13.01 11.20
C THR A 865 -46.89 -13.69 11.41
N LYS A 866 -46.92 -15.02 11.50
CA LYS A 866 -48.14 -15.79 11.78
C LYS A 866 -48.75 -15.42 13.13
N MET A 867 -47.95 -15.30 14.18
CA MET A 867 -48.42 -14.90 15.50
C MET A 867 -49.03 -13.49 15.49
N LEU A 868 -48.32 -12.52 14.89
CA LEU A 868 -48.78 -11.14 14.76
C LEU A 868 -50.10 -11.06 13.99
N LEU A 869 -50.23 -11.77 12.87
CA LEU A 869 -51.46 -11.80 12.07
C LEU A 869 -52.61 -12.52 12.78
N THR A 870 -52.32 -13.52 13.63
CA THR A 870 -53.33 -14.21 14.44
C THR A 870 -53.89 -13.30 15.52
N GLU A 871 -53.05 -12.46 16.13
CA GLU A 871 -53.49 -11.51 17.16
C GLU A 871 -54.35 -10.38 16.62
N LYS A 872 -54.02 -9.89 15.41
CA LYS A 872 -54.84 -8.88 14.73
C LYS A 872 -55.10 -9.29 13.28
N PRO A 873 -56.12 -10.13 13.06
CA PRO A 873 -56.48 -10.62 11.74
C PRO A 873 -57.26 -9.58 10.91
N SER A 874 -57.70 -8.46 11.50
CA SER A 874 -58.57 -7.48 10.84
C SER A 874 -58.05 -6.04 10.84
N MET A 875 -56.75 -5.80 11.12
CA MET A 875 -56.21 -4.43 10.96
C MET A 875 -56.44 -3.95 9.53
N SER A 876 -57.16 -2.82 9.40
CA SER A 876 -57.38 -2.12 8.16
C SER A 876 -56.13 -1.29 7.85
N PHE A 877 -55.26 -1.80 6.99
CA PHE A 877 -54.12 -1.03 6.46
C PHE A 877 -54.59 -0.03 5.39
N GLU A 878 -55.66 0.71 5.67
CA GLU A 878 -56.04 1.84 4.84
C GLU A 878 -54.98 2.93 5.03
N ARG A 879 -53.89 2.76 4.27
CA ARG A 879 -52.69 3.59 4.15
C ARG A 879 -51.65 3.38 5.26
N THR A 880 -50.38 3.49 4.83
CA THR A 880 -49.15 3.64 5.61
C THR A 880 -48.49 2.40 6.24
N PHE A 881 -47.92 1.49 5.43
CA PHE A 881 -46.50 1.19 5.72
C PHE A 881 -45.70 2.40 5.28
N SER A 882 -45.07 3.11 6.21
CA SER A 882 -44.10 4.15 5.86
C SER A 882 -42.86 3.47 5.27
N VAL A 883 -42.90 3.15 3.97
CA VAL A 883 -41.74 2.62 3.27
C VAL A 883 -40.65 3.70 3.27
N PRO A 884 -39.37 3.36 3.53
CA PRO A 884 -38.28 4.33 3.55
C PRO A 884 -38.25 5.21 2.29
N LYS A 885 -38.02 6.52 2.46
CA LYS A 885 -38.11 7.61 1.46
C LYS A 885 -37.40 7.41 0.10
N LYS A 886 -36.62 6.34 -0.07
CA LYS A 886 -35.89 6.01 -1.32
C LYS A 886 -36.71 5.19 -2.33
N TRP A 887 -37.89 4.68 -1.98
CA TRP A 887 -38.75 3.96 -2.92
C TRP A 887 -39.71 4.93 -3.60
N ASP A 888 -39.95 4.73 -4.90
CA ASP A 888 -40.82 5.56 -5.73
C ASP A 888 -42.14 5.89 -5.02
N LYS A 889 -42.65 7.11 -5.24
CA LYS A 889 -43.95 7.62 -4.73
C LYS A 889 -45.16 6.67 -4.89
N VAL A 890 -45.01 5.60 -5.68
CA VAL A 890 -45.97 4.55 -5.99
C VAL A 890 -46.29 3.65 -4.78
N TYR A 891 -45.39 3.51 -3.80
CA TYR A 891 -45.57 2.56 -2.68
C TYR A 891 -45.99 3.18 -1.34
N ASN A 892 -46.45 4.43 -1.32
CA ASN A 892 -46.93 5.10 -0.10
C ASN A 892 -48.18 4.42 0.52
N GLU A 893 -48.81 3.48 -0.20
CA GLU A 893 -50.00 2.72 0.21
C GLU A 893 -49.78 1.20 0.04
N CYS A 894 -48.64 0.67 0.50
CA CYS A 894 -48.35 -0.77 0.44
C CYS A 894 -49.14 -1.54 1.52
N THR A 895 -49.93 -2.56 1.18
CA THR A 895 -50.53 -3.49 2.15
C THR A 895 -49.48 -4.50 2.66
N PRO A 896 -49.71 -5.21 3.78
CA PRO A 896 -48.84 -6.31 4.20
C PRO A 896 -48.61 -7.36 3.12
N MET A 897 -49.67 -7.72 2.38
CA MET A 897 -49.60 -8.63 1.25
C MET A 897 -48.67 -8.08 0.14
N ASN A 898 -48.83 -6.80 -0.23
CA ASN A 898 -47.99 -6.15 -1.24
C ASN A 898 -46.53 -6.14 -0.79
N TYR A 899 -46.29 -5.84 0.49
CA TYR A 899 -44.94 -5.81 1.06
C TYR A 899 -44.30 -7.20 1.08
N ALA A 900 -45.07 -8.25 1.40
CA ALA A 900 -44.62 -9.63 1.32
C ALA A 900 -44.26 -10.05 -0.10
N ILE A 901 -45.04 -9.66 -1.12
CA ILE A 901 -44.76 -9.92 -2.54
C ILE A 901 -43.49 -9.21 -3.03
N VAL A 902 -43.13 -8.08 -2.41
CA VAL A 902 -41.90 -7.36 -2.78
C VAL A 902 -40.69 -7.91 -2.04
N ASN A 903 -40.80 -8.13 -0.72
CA ASN A 903 -39.66 -8.35 0.18
C ASN A 903 -39.60 -9.72 0.86
N GLY A 904 -40.73 -10.42 1.03
CA GLY A 904 -40.78 -11.73 1.69
C GLY A 904 -40.42 -12.90 0.76
N THR A 905 -40.46 -14.14 1.25
CA THR A 905 -40.37 -15.33 0.39
C THR A 905 -41.72 -15.76 -0.15
N GLU A 906 -41.72 -16.83 -0.94
CA GLU A 906 -42.93 -17.44 -1.44
C GLU A 906 -43.79 -18.04 -0.31
N GLU A 907 -43.18 -18.67 0.69
CA GLU A 907 -43.85 -19.14 1.90
C GLU A 907 -44.51 -17.99 2.67
N MET A 908 -43.82 -16.84 2.76
CA MET A 908 -44.38 -15.66 3.40
C MET A 908 -45.62 -15.16 2.65
N CYS A 909 -45.57 -15.09 1.32
CA CYS A 909 -46.75 -14.74 0.53
C CYS A 909 -47.89 -15.73 0.70
N MET A 910 -47.56 -17.03 0.78
CA MET A 910 -48.56 -18.06 1.05
C MET A 910 -49.24 -17.86 2.40
N LEU A 911 -48.45 -17.60 3.45
CA LEU A 911 -48.97 -17.26 4.78
C LEU A 911 -49.88 -16.02 4.71
N MET A 912 -49.44 -14.96 4.03
CA MET A 912 -50.26 -13.76 3.85
C MET A 912 -51.56 -14.06 3.13
N LEU A 913 -51.58 -14.95 2.14
CA LEU A 913 -52.78 -15.32 1.39
C LEU A 913 -53.80 -16.06 2.25
N ASP A 914 -53.31 -16.90 3.16
CA ASP A 914 -54.14 -17.68 4.08
C ASP A 914 -54.80 -16.78 5.13
N PHE A 915 -54.06 -15.82 5.67
CA PHE A 915 -54.57 -14.89 6.70
C PHE A 915 -55.36 -13.72 6.11
N ARG A 916 -54.94 -13.19 4.96
CA ARG A 916 -55.45 -11.94 4.37
C ARG A 916 -55.79 -12.10 2.88
N PRO A 917 -56.67 -13.05 2.51
CA PRO A 917 -57.04 -13.25 1.11
C PRO A 917 -57.68 -12.01 0.47
N ASP A 918 -58.37 -11.20 1.27
CA ASP A 918 -59.08 -10.00 0.81
C ASP A 918 -58.17 -8.80 0.53
N GLU A 919 -56.93 -8.80 1.05
CA GLU A 919 -55.92 -7.78 0.74
C GLU A 919 -55.34 -7.98 -0.67
N TYR A 920 -55.43 -9.20 -1.20
CA TYR A 920 -55.12 -9.49 -2.60
C TYR A 920 -56.30 -9.06 -3.49
N ARG A 921 -56.61 -7.76 -3.52
CA ARG A 921 -57.62 -7.22 -4.44
C ARG A 921 -57.03 -7.11 -5.84
N CYS A 922 -57.48 -7.98 -6.73
CA CYS A 922 -57.06 -8.05 -8.14
C CYS A 922 -57.38 -6.81 -9.00
N GLU A 923 -58.00 -5.78 -8.44
CA GLU A 923 -58.25 -4.53 -9.15
C GLU A 923 -56.93 -3.74 -9.36
N GLU A 924 -55.91 -3.96 -8.54
CA GLU A 924 -54.58 -3.36 -8.72
C GLU A 924 -53.70 -4.22 -9.62
N SER A 925 -53.60 -3.83 -10.90
CA SER A 925 -52.80 -4.53 -11.90
C SER A 925 -51.36 -4.79 -11.46
N HIS A 926 -50.77 -3.91 -10.66
CA HIS A 926 -49.37 -3.99 -10.24
C HIS A 926 -49.03 -5.25 -9.44
N LEU A 927 -49.95 -5.81 -8.64
CA LEU A 927 -49.63 -6.93 -7.75
C LEU A 927 -49.41 -8.25 -8.49
N ASN A 928 -50.29 -8.55 -9.44
CA ASN A 928 -50.19 -9.75 -10.26
C ASN A 928 -48.90 -9.73 -11.11
N HIS A 929 -48.54 -8.56 -11.66
CA HIS A 929 -47.30 -8.41 -12.43
C HIS A 929 -46.06 -8.52 -11.54
N SER A 930 -46.04 -7.87 -10.37
CA SER A 930 -44.91 -7.94 -9.43
C SER A 930 -44.68 -9.36 -8.90
N THR A 931 -45.76 -10.10 -8.61
CA THR A 931 -45.68 -11.50 -8.16
C THR A 931 -44.94 -12.37 -9.19
N LEU A 932 -45.33 -12.24 -10.47
CA LEU A 932 -44.71 -13.01 -11.55
C LEU A 932 -43.28 -12.56 -11.81
N LEU A 933 -42.99 -11.26 -11.84
CA LEU A 933 -41.63 -10.74 -12.05
C LEU A 933 -40.65 -11.11 -10.92
N LYS A 934 -41.17 -11.40 -9.72
CA LYS A 934 -40.40 -11.95 -8.59
C LYS A 934 -40.33 -13.48 -8.58
N ALA A 935 -40.77 -14.14 -9.67
CA ALA A 935 -40.74 -15.60 -9.85
C ALA A 935 -41.49 -16.40 -8.77
N ARG A 936 -42.56 -15.84 -8.18
CA ARG A 936 -43.37 -16.50 -7.13
C ARG A 936 -44.47 -17.37 -7.73
N PHE A 937 -44.06 -18.40 -8.48
CA PHE A 937 -44.96 -19.18 -9.32
C PHE A 937 -45.92 -20.07 -8.53
N LYS A 938 -45.49 -20.69 -7.43
CA LYS A 938 -46.35 -21.50 -6.57
C LYS A 938 -47.40 -20.64 -5.87
N PHE A 939 -47.03 -19.49 -5.34
CA PHE A 939 -48.00 -18.53 -4.80
C PHE A 939 -48.97 -18.05 -5.87
N PHE A 940 -48.47 -17.64 -7.04
CA PHE A 940 -49.33 -17.20 -8.13
C PHE A 940 -50.27 -18.31 -8.62
N SER A 941 -49.84 -19.58 -8.61
CA SER A 941 -50.70 -20.71 -8.95
C SER A 941 -51.91 -20.86 -8.02
N GLN A 942 -51.73 -20.56 -6.72
CA GLN A 942 -52.83 -20.55 -5.76
C GLN A 942 -53.74 -19.36 -5.97
N VAL A 943 -53.15 -18.19 -6.27
CA VAL A 943 -53.91 -17.00 -6.66
C VAL A 943 -54.79 -17.30 -7.88
N LEU A 944 -54.27 -17.99 -8.92
CA LEU A 944 -55.01 -18.38 -10.14
C LEU A 944 -56.31 -19.17 -9.88
N SER A 945 -56.45 -19.78 -8.70
CA SER A 945 -57.67 -20.49 -8.30
C SER A 945 -58.78 -19.56 -7.77
N LYS A 946 -58.47 -18.30 -7.49
CA LYS A 946 -59.40 -17.29 -6.95
C LYS A 946 -60.18 -16.60 -8.09
N LYS A 947 -61.45 -16.26 -7.85
CA LYS A 947 -62.44 -15.90 -8.89
C LYS A 947 -62.30 -14.51 -9.53
N ASN A 948 -61.35 -13.65 -9.12
CA ASN A 948 -61.37 -12.22 -9.48
C ASN A 948 -60.11 -11.68 -10.17
N ILE A 949 -59.22 -12.51 -10.74
CA ILE A 949 -58.04 -12.00 -11.47
C ILE A 949 -58.43 -11.47 -12.84
N SER A 950 -58.12 -10.20 -13.12
CA SER A 950 -58.22 -9.66 -14.47
C SER A 950 -56.99 -10.02 -15.30
N PHE A 951 -57.11 -11.03 -16.16
CA PHE A 951 -56.03 -11.48 -17.03
C PHE A 951 -55.65 -10.52 -18.17
N THR A 952 -56.51 -9.53 -18.44
CA THR A 952 -56.34 -8.52 -19.50
C THR A 952 -55.59 -7.27 -19.04
N GLN A 953 -55.29 -7.15 -17.74
CA GLN A 953 -54.57 -6.01 -17.20
C GLN A 953 -53.16 -5.95 -17.78
N ARG A 954 -52.67 -4.71 -17.95
CA ARG A 954 -51.33 -4.42 -18.44
C ARG A 954 -50.58 -3.57 -17.44
N ASN A 955 -49.27 -3.76 -17.33
CA ASN A 955 -48.40 -2.90 -16.54
C ASN A 955 -48.00 -1.62 -17.32
N ASN A 956 -47.14 -0.79 -16.71
CA ASN A 956 -46.66 0.46 -17.32
C ASN A 956 -45.84 0.25 -18.61
N TYR A 957 -45.35 -0.95 -18.87
CA TYR A 957 -44.66 -1.35 -20.10
C TYR A 957 -45.60 -1.97 -21.13
N ASN A 958 -46.91 -1.83 -20.93
CA ASN A 958 -47.94 -2.44 -21.75
C ASN A 958 -47.84 -3.98 -21.80
N GLN A 959 -47.14 -4.62 -20.86
CA GLN A 959 -47.01 -6.08 -20.78
C GLN A 959 -48.25 -6.66 -20.08
N THR A 960 -48.78 -7.76 -20.60
CA THR A 960 -49.83 -8.55 -19.93
C THR A 960 -49.22 -9.48 -18.87
N LEU A 961 -50.05 -10.12 -18.04
CA LEU A 961 -49.59 -11.13 -17.09
C LEU A 961 -48.83 -12.28 -17.78
N LEU A 962 -49.25 -12.68 -18.98
CA LEU A 962 -48.56 -13.72 -19.74
C LEU A 962 -47.14 -13.28 -20.14
N HIS A 963 -46.94 -12.01 -20.53
CA HIS A 963 -45.60 -11.48 -20.82
C HIS A 963 -44.70 -11.54 -19.59
N CYS A 964 -45.19 -11.10 -18.44
CA CYS A 964 -44.40 -11.13 -17.20
C CYS A 964 -44.09 -12.57 -16.75
N ALA A 965 -45.03 -13.51 -16.91
CA ALA A 965 -44.80 -14.92 -16.61
C ALA A 965 -43.72 -15.53 -17.51
N ILE A 966 -43.77 -15.29 -18.82
CA ILE A 966 -42.75 -15.74 -19.79
C ILE A 966 -41.38 -15.12 -19.47
N GLN A 967 -41.36 -13.81 -19.18
CA GLN A 967 -40.14 -13.09 -18.85
C GLN A 967 -39.48 -13.66 -17.59
N ALA A 968 -40.27 -13.84 -16.52
CA ALA A 968 -39.77 -14.40 -15.27
C ALA A 968 -39.31 -15.85 -15.43
N ALA A 969 -40.07 -16.67 -16.17
CA ALA A 969 -39.72 -18.08 -16.42
C ALA A 969 -38.39 -18.22 -17.18
N ASN A 970 -38.06 -17.28 -18.05
CA ASN A 970 -36.78 -17.24 -18.77
C ASN A 970 -35.61 -16.73 -17.91
N GLN A 971 -35.86 -16.07 -16.79
CA GLN A 971 -34.84 -15.62 -15.84
C GLN A 971 -34.55 -16.67 -14.75
N VAL A 972 -35.35 -17.72 -14.64
CA VAL A 972 -35.19 -18.76 -13.62
C VAL A 972 -34.24 -19.85 -14.11
N GLU A 973 -33.10 -19.98 -13.42
CA GLU A 973 -32.10 -21.02 -13.68
C GLU A 973 -32.40 -22.32 -12.92
N GLU A 974 -33.03 -22.23 -11.75
CA GLU A 974 -33.33 -23.40 -10.91
C GLU A 974 -34.38 -24.32 -11.56
N VAL A 975 -34.03 -25.60 -11.71
CA VAL A 975 -34.83 -26.60 -12.45
C VAL A 975 -36.23 -26.78 -11.84
N ALA A 976 -36.35 -26.81 -10.51
CA ALA A 976 -37.62 -26.98 -9.82
C ALA A 976 -38.56 -25.79 -10.09
N LEU A 977 -38.07 -24.56 -9.87
CA LEU A 977 -38.82 -23.34 -10.16
C LEU A 977 -39.14 -23.20 -11.66
N LYS A 978 -38.27 -23.67 -12.56
CA LYS A 978 -38.53 -23.63 -14.01
C LYS A 978 -39.70 -24.53 -14.41
N LEU A 979 -39.89 -25.68 -13.75
CA LEU A 979 -41.06 -26.53 -13.96
C LEU A 979 -42.35 -25.84 -13.49
N GLU A 980 -42.31 -25.18 -12.33
CA GLU A 980 -43.45 -24.40 -11.82
C GLU A 980 -43.76 -23.20 -12.71
N ALA A 981 -42.73 -22.47 -13.15
CA ALA A 981 -42.84 -21.37 -14.10
C ALA A 981 -43.50 -21.83 -15.40
N LYS A 982 -43.06 -22.97 -15.94
CA LYS A 982 -43.66 -23.60 -17.13
C LYS A 982 -45.12 -23.97 -16.88
N ALA A 983 -45.45 -24.50 -15.71
CA ALA A 983 -46.84 -24.82 -15.35
C ALA A 983 -47.70 -23.55 -15.27
N VAL A 984 -47.21 -22.45 -14.70
CA VAL A 984 -47.91 -21.16 -14.62
C VAL A 984 -48.09 -20.53 -16.00
N VAL A 985 -47.05 -20.48 -16.83
CA VAL A 985 -47.13 -19.98 -18.21
C VAL A 985 -48.15 -20.78 -19.03
N ASN A 986 -48.12 -22.11 -18.92
CA ASN A 986 -49.07 -22.99 -19.57
C ASN A 986 -50.51 -22.80 -19.05
N ALA A 987 -50.69 -22.68 -17.74
CA ALA A 987 -51.99 -22.45 -17.12
C ALA A 987 -52.59 -21.09 -17.55
N LEU A 988 -51.77 -20.04 -17.60
CA LEU A 988 -52.16 -18.71 -18.09
C LEU A 988 -52.53 -18.75 -19.58
N ALA A 989 -51.68 -19.30 -20.44
CA ALA A 989 -51.92 -19.35 -21.88
C ALA A 989 -53.16 -20.17 -22.27
N CYS A 990 -53.61 -21.10 -21.40
CA CYS A 990 -54.82 -21.88 -21.61
C CYS A 990 -56.11 -21.19 -21.14
N ARG A 991 -56.04 -20.02 -20.50
CA ARG A 991 -57.24 -19.28 -20.09
C ARG A 991 -57.88 -18.58 -21.29
N VAL A 992 -59.20 -18.65 -21.37
CA VAL A 992 -59.98 -18.08 -22.48
C VAL A 992 -59.87 -16.55 -22.52
N GLU A 993 -59.67 -15.91 -21.36
CA GLU A 993 -59.53 -14.45 -21.26
C GLU A 993 -58.12 -13.93 -21.60
N VAL A 994 -57.14 -14.81 -21.84
CA VAL A 994 -55.75 -14.43 -22.12
C VAL A 994 -55.51 -14.32 -23.63
N ASP A 995 -55.21 -13.11 -24.08
CA ASP A 995 -54.77 -12.84 -25.45
C ASP A 995 -53.32 -13.29 -25.63
N ILE A 996 -53.13 -14.47 -26.24
CA ILE A 996 -51.81 -15.00 -26.59
C ILE A 996 -51.12 -14.22 -27.73
N PHE A 997 -51.87 -13.37 -28.44
CA PHE A 997 -51.35 -12.49 -29.49
C PHE A 997 -51.00 -11.09 -28.96
N ALA A 998 -51.21 -10.84 -27.67
CA ALA A 998 -50.88 -9.57 -27.05
C ALA A 998 -49.41 -9.23 -27.28
N VAL A 999 -49.15 -7.95 -27.54
CA VAL A 999 -47.80 -7.38 -27.69
C VAL A 999 -47.46 -6.41 -26.58
N ASP A 1000 -46.20 -6.35 -26.17
CA ASP A 1000 -45.68 -5.36 -25.22
C ASP A 1000 -45.38 -3.99 -25.87
N SER A 1001 -44.85 -3.03 -25.11
CA SER A 1001 -44.44 -1.71 -25.64
C SER A 1001 -43.34 -1.78 -26.71
N SER A 1002 -42.59 -2.88 -26.75
CA SER A 1002 -41.53 -3.17 -27.73
C SER A 1002 -42.05 -3.95 -28.94
N SER A 1003 -43.37 -4.17 -29.03
CA SER A 1003 -44.02 -4.97 -30.06
C SER A 1003 -43.59 -6.45 -30.10
N ASN A 1004 -43.09 -7.00 -28.99
CA ASN A 1004 -42.85 -8.44 -28.86
C ASN A 1004 -44.16 -9.13 -28.50
N CYS A 1005 -44.50 -10.19 -29.22
CA CYS A 1005 -45.72 -10.97 -29.01
C CYS A 1005 -45.46 -12.11 -28.03
N CYS A 1006 -46.38 -12.44 -27.12
CA CYS A 1006 -46.23 -13.62 -26.25
C CYS A 1006 -45.99 -14.92 -27.04
N LEU A 1007 -46.59 -15.04 -28.23
CA LEU A 1007 -46.63 -16.27 -29.00
C LEU A 1007 -45.26 -16.83 -29.39
N ASP A 1008 -44.26 -15.96 -29.62
CA ASP A 1008 -42.96 -16.38 -30.11
C ASP A 1008 -42.19 -17.24 -29.10
N LYS A 1009 -42.33 -16.93 -27.81
CA LYS A 1009 -41.66 -17.60 -26.68
C LYS A 1009 -42.50 -18.72 -26.08
N LEU A 1010 -43.79 -18.80 -26.37
CA LEU A 1010 -44.66 -19.87 -25.85
C LEU A 1010 -44.20 -21.28 -26.27
N LEU A 1011 -43.50 -21.42 -27.40
CA LEU A 1011 -42.90 -22.70 -27.83
C LEU A 1011 -41.90 -23.28 -26.82
N GLU A 1012 -41.24 -22.43 -26.03
CA GLU A 1012 -40.27 -22.86 -25.01
C GLU A 1012 -40.98 -23.53 -23.81
N PHE A 1013 -42.27 -23.20 -23.60
CA PHE A 1013 -43.04 -23.59 -22.41
C PHE A 1013 -44.19 -24.55 -22.69
N ILE A 1014 -44.74 -24.55 -23.90
CA ILE A 1014 -45.93 -25.33 -24.26
C ILE A 1014 -45.58 -26.26 -25.43
N PRO A 1015 -45.87 -27.57 -25.32
CA PRO A 1015 -45.71 -28.50 -26.43
C PRO A 1015 -46.44 -27.97 -27.67
N LEU A 1016 -45.80 -28.11 -28.82
CA LEU A 1016 -46.27 -27.55 -30.07
C LEU A 1016 -47.73 -27.94 -30.38
N GLU A 1017 -48.11 -29.19 -30.16
CA GLU A 1017 -49.47 -29.67 -30.43
C GLU A 1017 -50.51 -28.91 -29.61
N LYS A 1018 -50.18 -28.62 -28.35
CA LYS A 1018 -51.02 -27.85 -27.45
C LYS A 1018 -51.03 -26.38 -27.85
N LEU A 1019 -49.89 -25.82 -28.27
CA LEU A 1019 -49.83 -24.44 -28.77
C LEU A 1019 -50.64 -24.25 -30.05
N ILE A 1020 -50.58 -25.22 -30.97
CA ILE A 1020 -51.41 -25.24 -32.19
C ILE A 1020 -52.89 -25.24 -31.81
N LEU A 1021 -53.30 -26.12 -30.90
CA LEU A 1021 -54.68 -26.15 -30.38
C LEU A 1021 -55.08 -24.81 -29.74
N LEU A 1022 -54.18 -24.17 -28.98
CA LEU A 1022 -54.43 -22.85 -28.41
C LEU A 1022 -54.62 -21.79 -29.50
N ILE A 1023 -53.73 -21.73 -30.50
CA ILE A 1023 -53.84 -20.79 -31.63
C ILE A 1023 -55.17 -20.99 -32.39
N THR A 1024 -55.56 -22.24 -32.64
CA THR A 1024 -56.81 -22.54 -33.36
C THR A 1024 -58.07 -22.31 -32.52
N ASN A 1025 -57.96 -22.42 -31.19
CA ASN A 1025 -59.10 -22.22 -30.28
C ASN A 1025 -59.27 -20.76 -29.85
N ASN A 1026 -58.23 -19.92 -29.96
CA ASN A 1026 -58.25 -18.51 -29.53
C ASN A 1026 -58.95 -17.59 -30.57
N THR A 1027 -60.13 -18.00 -31.04
CA THR A 1027 -60.81 -17.40 -32.21
C THR A 1027 -61.92 -16.41 -31.87
N CYS A 1028 -62.10 -16.07 -30.60
CA CYS A 1028 -63.03 -15.06 -30.13
C CYS A 1028 -62.38 -14.41 -28.91
N ILE A 1029 -62.31 -13.08 -28.81
CA ILE A 1029 -63.36 -12.32 -28.11
C ILE A 1029 -63.53 -10.87 -28.64
N GLN A 1030 -62.70 -10.37 -29.56
CA GLN A 1030 -62.85 -8.99 -30.02
C GLN A 1030 -63.66 -8.92 -31.32
N GLU A 1031 -64.99 -8.79 -31.19
CA GLU A 1031 -65.72 -8.04 -32.22
C GLU A 1031 -65.09 -6.64 -32.25
N PRO A 1032 -64.59 -6.18 -33.41
CA PRO A 1032 -64.00 -4.85 -33.50
C PRO A 1032 -65.08 -3.85 -33.08
N ASP A 1033 -64.82 -3.13 -31.99
CA ASP A 1033 -65.72 -2.13 -31.44
C ASP A 1033 -66.11 -1.18 -32.58
N SER A 1034 -67.38 -1.23 -32.98
CA SER A 1034 -67.92 -0.67 -34.24
C SER A 1034 -67.82 0.85 -34.38
N ARG A 1035 -67.03 1.51 -33.53
CA ARG A 1035 -66.88 2.96 -33.38
C ARG A 1035 -65.70 3.57 -34.14
N THR A 1036 -64.87 2.79 -34.84
CA THR A 1036 -63.87 3.35 -35.75
C THR A 1036 -64.54 3.92 -37.01
N LYS A 1037 -64.86 5.22 -36.97
CA LYS A 1037 -65.40 6.00 -38.09
C LYS A 1037 -64.52 5.83 -39.34
N THR A 1038 -64.96 5.01 -40.28
CA THR A 1038 -64.32 4.80 -41.58
C THR A 1038 -64.39 6.09 -42.41
N ARG A 1039 -63.27 6.80 -42.52
CA ARG A 1039 -63.09 7.89 -43.51
C ARG A 1039 -63.07 7.27 -44.91
N LYS A 1040 -64.09 7.57 -45.72
CA LYS A 1040 -64.16 7.17 -47.14
C LYS A 1040 -63.06 7.88 -47.96
N ASN A 1041 -61.91 7.24 -48.11
CA ASN A 1041 -60.91 7.64 -49.12
C ASN A 1041 -61.31 7.05 -50.49
N LYS A 1042 -61.95 7.86 -51.33
CA LYS A 1042 -62.17 7.56 -52.76
C LYS A 1042 -60.88 7.87 -53.53
N GLY A 1043 -60.17 6.85 -53.99
CA GLY A 1043 -59.06 7.02 -54.95
C GLY A 1043 -57.85 6.10 -54.82
N LEU A 1044 -57.82 5.18 -53.85
CA LEU A 1044 -56.75 4.18 -53.74
C LEU A 1044 -57.19 2.86 -54.40
N SER A 1045 -56.27 2.21 -55.14
CA SER A 1045 -56.48 0.88 -55.68
C SER A 1045 -56.90 -0.10 -54.57
N LEU A 1046 -57.75 -1.08 -54.91
CA LEU A 1046 -58.37 -2.01 -53.95
C LEU A 1046 -57.36 -2.65 -52.96
N PHE A 1047 -56.12 -2.86 -53.41
CA PHE A 1047 -55.01 -3.38 -52.60
C PHE A 1047 -54.47 -2.35 -51.59
N LYS A 1048 -54.24 -1.10 -51.99
CA LYS A 1048 -53.75 -0.06 -51.06
C LYS A 1048 -54.80 0.30 -50.00
N ALA A 1049 -56.10 0.20 -50.32
CA ALA A 1049 -57.16 0.44 -49.35
C ALA A 1049 -57.15 -0.56 -48.18
N LYS A 1050 -56.89 -1.85 -48.46
CA LYS A 1050 -56.80 -2.91 -47.44
C LYS A 1050 -55.53 -2.84 -46.61
N ALA A 1051 -54.38 -2.55 -47.23
CA ALA A 1051 -53.13 -2.34 -46.50
C ALA A 1051 -53.22 -1.11 -45.57
N VAL A 1052 -53.88 -0.04 -46.02
CA VAL A 1052 -54.15 1.14 -45.18
C VAL A 1052 -55.09 0.80 -44.01
N GLU A 1053 -56.11 -0.04 -44.22
CA GLU A 1053 -56.97 -0.53 -43.13
C GLU A 1053 -56.18 -1.36 -42.10
N MET A 1054 -55.29 -2.24 -42.57
CA MET A 1054 -54.39 -3.03 -41.71
C MET A 1054 -53.40 -2.15 -40.94
N LYS A 1055 -52.93 -1.04 -41.51
CA LYS A 1055 -51.98 -0.10 -40.88
C LYS A 1055 -52.54 0.61 -39.65
N TYR A 1056 -53.86 0.70 -39.50
CA TYR A 1056 -54.51 1.26 -38.32
C TYR A 1056 -54.79 0.24 -37.21
N LEU A 1057 -54.56 -1.05 -37.48
CA LEU A 1057 -54.66 -2.11 -36.49
C LEU A 1057 -53.34 -2.24 -35.72
N THR A 1058 -53.43 -2.51 -34.42
CA THR A 1058 -52.30 -2.98 -33.62
C THR A 1058 -51.78 -4.31 -34.16
N PHE A 1059 -50.51 -4.63 -33.88
CA PHE A 1059 -49.94 -5.89 -34.35
C PHE A 1059 -50.68 -7.14 -33.81
N SER A 1060 -51.26 -7.09 -32.60
CA SER A 1060 -52.12 -8.17 -32.08
C SER A 1060 -53.38 -8.35 -32.95
N GLU A 1061 -54.07 -7.27 -33.29
CA GLU A 1061 -55.27 -7.30 -34.15
C GLU A 1061 -54.94 -7.81 -35.56
N GLN A 1062 -53.76 -7.45 -36.08
CA GLN A 1062 -53.22 -7.94 -37.33
C GLN A 1062 -52.97 -9.46 -37.32
N LEU A 1063 -52.36 -10.00 -36.25
CA LEU A 1063 -52.17 -11.45 -36.07
C LEU A 1063 -53.51 -12.19 -35.93
N ASN A 1064 -54.46 -11.61 -35.21
CA ASN A 1064 -55.81 -12.17 -35.09
C ASN A 1064 -56.51 -12.25 -36.45
N LYS A 1065 -56.43 -11.19 -37.26
CA LYS A 1065 -56.99 -11.18 -38.62
C LYS A 1065 -56.32 -12.19 -39.55
N LEU A 1066 -55.01 -12.43 -39.39
CA LEU A 1066 -54.30 -13.52 -40.08
C LEU A 1066 -54.84 -14.89 -39.67
N ASN A 1067 -55.00 -15.14 -38.37
CA ASN A 1067 -55.50 -16.39 -37.83
C ASN A 1067 -56.94 -16.67 -38.30
N GLN A 1068 -57.83 -15.69 -38.20
CA GLN A 1068 -59.22 -15.79 -38.68
C GLN A 1068 -59.29 -16.07 -40.19
N SER A 1069 -58.45 -15.40 -40.98
CA SER A 1069 -58.39 -15.63 -42.42
C SER A 1069 -57.98 -17.07 -42.74
N LEU A 1070 -56.98 -17.60 -42.03
CA LEU A 1070 -56.53 -18.98 -42.20
C LEU A 1070 -57.60 -20.00 -41.81
N LEU A 1071 -58.29 -19.80 -40.69
CA LEU A 1071 -59.38 -20.66 -40.23
C LEU A 1071 -60.59 -20.68 -41.18
N ALA A 1072 -60.84 -19.59 -41.90
CA ALA A 1072 -61.89 -19.50 -42.91
C ALA A 1072 -61.59 -20.31 -44.20
N GLY A 1073 -60.61 -21.21 -44.19
CA GLY A 1073 -60.27 -22.06 -45.34
C GLY A 1073 -59.62 -21.30 -46.49
N CYS A 1074 -58.83 -20.27 -46.16
CA CYS A 1074 -58.19 -19.39 -47.14
C CYS A 1074 -57.24 -20.16 -48.07
N ASN A 1075 -57.49 -20.04 -49.39
CA ASN A 1075 -56.62 -20.62 -50.41
C ASN A 1075 -55.24 -19.93 -50.43
N ASP A 1076 -54.24 -20.59 -51.01
CA ASP A 1076 -52.84 -20.13 -50.94
C ASP A 1076 -52.64 -18.71 -51.47
N GLU A 1077 -53.40 -18.31 -52.50
CA GLU A 1077 -53.34 -16.97 -53.08
C GLU A 1077 -53.85 -15.88 -52.12
N LYS A 1078 -55.01 -16.10 -51.47
CA LYS A 1078 -55.53 -15.17 -50.48
C LYS A 1078 -54.65 -15.11 -49.22
N LEU A 1079 -54.01 -16.21 -48.84
CA LEU A 1079 -53.07 -16.24 -47.72
C LEU A 1079 -51.83 -15.39 -48.01
N ILE A 1080 -51.22 -15.59 -49.18
CA ILE A 1080 -50.08 -14.79 -49.64
C ILE A 1080 -50.45 -13.31 -49.64
N ASN A 1081 -51.62 -12.96 -50.18
CA ASN A 1081 -52.10 -11.57 -50.18
C ASN A 1081 -52.27 -11.01 -48.76
N THR A 1082 -52.82 -11.79 -47.83
CA THR A 1082 -53.00 -11.36 -46.43
C THR A 1082 -51.64 -11.13 -45.76
N ILE A 1083 -50.65 -12.00 -46.01
CA ILE A 1083 -49.28 -11.84 -45.50
C ILE A 1083 -48.63 -10.59 -46.09
N PHE A 1084 -48.81 -10.32 -47.39
CA PHE A 1084 -48.30 -9.09 -48.01
C PHE A 1084 -48.96 -7.84 -47.44
N GLU A 1085 -50.28 -7.85 -47.25
CA GLU A 1085 -51.02 -6.75 -46.63
C GLU A 1085 -50.49 -6.46 -45.21
N LEU A 1086 -50.12 -7.49 -44.44
CA LEU A 1086 -49.51 -7.35 -43.11
C LEU A 1086 -48.11 -6.75 -43.15
N ILE A 1087 -47.26 -7.23 -44.07
CA ILE A 1087 -45.89 -6.72 -44.21
C ILE A 1087 -45.91 -5.26 -44.65
N GLU A 1088 -46.77 -4.92 -45.62
CA GLU A 1088 -46.93 -3.55 -46.11
C GLU A 1088 -47.50 -2.62 -45.03
N ALA A 1089 -48.44 -3.10 -44.21
CA ALA A 1089 -49.01 -2.34 -43.09
C ALA A 1089 -47.97 -1.96 -42.02
N ASN A 1090 -46.90 -2.75 -41.86
CA ASN A 1090 -45.79 -2.51 -40.93
C ASN A 1090 -44.55 -1.92 -41.62
N ASP A 1091 -44.74 -1.20 -42.74
CA ASP A 1091 -43.68 -0.52 -43.49
C ASP A 1091 -42.50 -1.45 -43.85
N PHE A 1092 -42.77 -2.74 -44.07
CA PHE A 1092 -41.79 -3.80 -44.37
C PHE A 1092 -40.75 -4.06 -43.27
N SER A 1093 -40.93 -3.49 -42.07
CA SER A 1093 -40.06 -3.69 -40.91
C SER A 1093 -40.77 -4.52 -39.84
N LEU A 1094 -40.67 -5.84 -39.94
CA LEU A 1094 -41.14 -6.76 -38.92
C LEU A 1094 -39.97 -7.25 -38.07
N SER A 1095 -40.12 -7.22 -36.74
CA SER A 1095 -39.14 -7.76 -35.80
C SER A 1095 -39.06 -9.29 -35.91
N GLU A 1096 -37.98 -9.89 -35.42
CA GLU A 1096 -37.84 -11.35 -35.45
C GLU A 1096 -38.97 -12.06 -34.66
N SER A 1097 -39.39 -11.48 -33.53
CA SER A 1097 -40.52 -11.95 -32.72
C SER A 1097 -41.84 -11.97 -33.51
N GLN A 1098 -42.10 -10.87 -34.22
CA GLN A 1098 -43.29 -10.72 -35.07
C GLN A 1098 -43.31 -11.75 -36.20
N LEU A 1099 -42.16 -11.99 -36.84
CA LEU A 1099 -42.03 -13.00 -37.89
C LEU A 1099 -42.23 -14.43 -37.36
N LYS A 1100 -41.65 -14.76 -36.19
CA LYS A 1100 -41.85 -16.06 -35.53
C LYS A 1100 -43.32 -16.30 -35.20
N SER A 1101 -43.99 -15.29 -34.66
CA SER A 1101 -45.43 -15.36 -34.31
C SER A 1101 -46.30 -15.57 -35.54
N MET A 1102 -46.07 -14.83 -36.64
CA MET A 1102 -46.78 -15.05 -37.91
C MET A 1102 -46.55 -16.46 -38.46
N SER A 1103 -45.32 -16.95 -38.38
CA SER A 1103 -44.94 -18.31 -38.83
C SER A 1103 -45.71 -19.38 -38.06
N LEU A 1104 -45.81 -19.24 -36.74
CA LEU A 1104 -46.54 -20.14 -35.86
C LEU A 1104 -48.03 -20.21 -36.19
N ILE A 1105 -48.67 -19.08 -36.46
CA ILE A 1105 -50.09 -19.02 -36.84
C ILE A 1105 -50.32 -19.75 -38.18
N ILE A 1106 -49.43 -19.54 -39.16
CA ILE A 1106 -49.50 -20.20 -40.45
C ILE A 1106 -49.33 -21.72 -40.29
N LEU A 1107 -48.36 -22.15 -39.47
CA LEU A 1107 -48.10 -23.56 -39.19
C LEU A 1107 -49.29 -24.24 -38.50
N ALA A 1108 -49.85 -23.61 -37.46
CA ALA A 1108 -50.97 -24.15 -36.69
C ALA A 1108 -52.19 -24.46 -37.58
N ASN A 1109 -52.49 -23.58 -38.54
CA ASN A 1109 -53.64 -23.74 -39.43
C ASN A 1109 -53.37 -24.65 -40.65
N ARG A 1110 -52.10 -24.93 -40.96
CA ARG A 1110 -51.70 -25.78 -42.11
C ARG A 1110 -51.20 -27.16 -41.71
N TYR A 1111 -51.11 -27.46 -40.42
CA TYR A 1111 -50.68 -28.75 -39.87
C TYR A 1111 -51.56 -29.94 -40.34
N GLY A 1112 -52.75 -29.70 -40.91
CA GLY A 1112 -53.59 -30.71 -41.56
C GLY A 1112 -53.36 -30.92 -43.07
N HIS A 1113 -52.56 -30.07 -43.74
CA HIS A 1113 -52.32 -30.09 -45.19
C HIS A 1113 -50.84 -29.86 -45.53
N ILE A 1114 -49.97 -30.78 -45.07
CA ILE A 1114 -48.50 -30.72 -45.24
C ILE A 1114 -48.08 -30.61 -46.72
N GLY A 1115 -48.89 -31.10 -47.67
CA GLY A 1115 -48.62 -30.99 -49.11
C GLY A 1115 -48.82 -29.60 -49.74
N GLY A 1116 -49.38 -28.63 -49.01
CA GLY A 1116 -49.64 -27.27 -49.51
C GLY A 1116 -48.44 -26.33 -49.42
N LEU A 1117 -47.63 -26.42 -48.35
CA LEU A 1117 -46.54 -25.48 -48.10
C LEU A 1117 -45.39 -25.64 -49.12
N ASP A 1118 -45.07 -26.88 -49.50
CA ASP A 1118 -44.07 -27.17 -50.54
C ASP A 1118 -44.52 -26.68 -51.93
N ARG A 1119 -45.84 -26.68 -52.23
CA ARG A 1119 -46.39 -26.09 -53.46
C ARG A 1119 -46.37 -24.56 -53.46
N LEU A 1120 -46.50 -23.96 -52.28
CA LEU A 1120 -46.42 -22.52 -52.06
C LEU A 1120 -44.98 -22.02 -52.27
N LEU A 1121 -43.99 -22.82 -51.82
CA LEU A 1121 -42.56 -22.63 -52.06
C LEU A 1121 -42.13 -22.99 -53.49
N SER A 1122 -42.84 -23.87 -54.21
CA SER A 1122 -42.52 -24.16 -55.61
C SER A 1122 -43.07 -23.10 -56.59
N ARG A 1123 -44.15 -22.38 -56.21
CA ARG A 1123 -44.65 -21.20 -56.94
C ARG A 1123 -43.80 -19.95 -56.72
N HIS A 1124 -42.74 -20.05 -55.92
CA HIS A 1124 -41.86 -18.98 -55.50
C HIS A 1124 -41.08 -18.31 -56.65
N ASN A 1125 -40.93 -18.99 -57.80
CA ASN A 1125 -40.37 -18.38 -59.01
C ASN A 1125 -41.23 -17.27 -59.63
N ILE A 1126 -42.52 -17.15 -59.26
CA ILE A 1126 -43.43 -16.13 -59.81
C ILE A 1126 -43.40 -14.83 -58.99
N LEU A 1127 -43.05 -14.87 -57.70
CA LEU A 1127 -43.04 -13.70 -56.81
C LEU A 1127 -41.74 -12.85 -56.89
N ILE A 1128 -40.74 -13.30 -57.65
CA ILE A 1128 -39.44 -12.62 -57.84
C ILE A 1128 -39.56 -11.33 -58.69
N SER A 1129 -40.73 -11.00 -59.23
CA SER A 1129 -40.95 -9.80 -60.04
C SER A 1129 -41.27 -8.51 -59.25
N ILE A 1130 -41.38 -8.56 -57.91
CA ILE A 1130 -41.73 -7.39 -57.08
C ILE A 1130 -40.47 -6.70 -56.53
N LYS A 1131 -40.44 -5.36 -56.60
CA LYS A 1131 -39.27 -4.46 -56.45
C LYS A 1131 -38.49 -4.47 -55.11
N ASN A 1132 -38.92 -5.19 -54.07
CA ASN A 1132 -38.23 -5.25 -52.75
C ASN A 1132 -37.64 -6.63 -52.48
N LYS A 1133 -36.61 -7.02 -53.26
CA LYS A 1133 -36.02 -8.37 -53.28
C LYS A 1133 -35.37 -8.83 -51.96
N GLN A 1134 -34.74 -7.96 -51.17
CA GLN A 1134 -33.93 -8.42 -50.02
C GLN A 1134 -34.76 -8.76 -48.77
N GLN A 1135 -35.81 -8.00 -48.47
CA GLN A 1135 -36.62 -8.21 -47.26
C GLN A 1135 -37.59 -9.40 -47.41
N ILE A 1136 -38.23 -9.57 -48.58
CA ILE A 1136 -39.11 -10.71 -48.86
C ILE A 1136 -38.30 -12.01 -48.94
N HIS A 1137 -37.12 -11.97 -49.55
CA HIS A 1137 -36.23 -13.13 -49.59
C HIS A 1137 -35.67 -13.46 -48.20
N GLY A 1138 -35.38 -12.45 -47.36
CA GLY A 1138 -35.03 -12.63 -45.95
C GLY A 1138 -36.17 -13.25 -45.13
N LEU A 1139 -37.41 -12.80 -45.33
CA LEU A 1139 -38.60 -13.37 -44.69
C LEU A 1139 -38.80 -14.83 -45.08
N ILE A 1140 -38.73 -15.14 -46.38
CA ILE A 1140 -38.99 -16.49 -46.88
C ILE A 1140 -37.84 -17.43 -46.53
N ASN A 1141 -36.58 -16.99 -46.61
CA ASN A 1141 -35.46 -17.78 -46.10
C ASN A 1141 -35.58 -18.02 -44.59
N ARG A 1142 -36.04 -17.04 -43.79
CA ARG A 1142 -36.28 -17.25 -42.35
C ARG A 1142 -37.47 -18.16 -42.08
N LEU A 1143 -38.56 -18.07 -42.85
CA LEU A 1143 -39.67 -19.01 -42.80
C LEU A 1143 -39.21 -20.43 -43.15
N CYS A 1144 -38.37 -20.58 -44.18
CA CYS A 1144 -37.78 -21.85 -44.59
C CYS A 1144 -36.77 -22.40 -43.56
N ILE A 1145 -35.95 -21.55 -42.94
CA ILE A 1145 -35.00 -21.93 -41.88
C ILE A 1145 -35.75 -22.30 -40.59
N THR A 1146 -36.78 -21.55 -40.23
CA THR A 1146 -37.63 -21.85 -39.08
C THR A 1146 -38.38 -23.15 -39.33
N TYR A 1147 -38.95 -23.33 -40.52
CA TYR A 1147 -39.60 -24.58 -40.95
C TYR A 1147 -38.64 -25.76 -41.04
N SER A 1148 -37.38 -25.58 -41.48
CA SER A 1148 -36.40 -26.67 -41.58
C SER A 1148 -35.87 -27.11 -40.22
N LYS A 1149 -35.57 -26.16 -39.31
CA LYS A 1149 -35.26 -26.46 -37.90
C LYS A 1149 -36.43 -27.19 -37.24
N PHE A 1150 -37.64 -26.71 -37.48
CA PHE A 1150 -38.88 -27.28 -36.97
C PHE A 1150 -39.21 -28.68 -37.52
N ARG A 1151 -38.99 -28.91 -38.82
CA ARG A 1151 -39.09 -30.23 -39.46
C ARG A 1151 -38.06 -31.21 -38.89
N GLY A 1152 -36.87 -30.73 -38.54
CA GLY A 1152 -35.85 -31.52 -37.83
C GLY A 1152 -36.34 -32.00 -36.47
N THR A 1153 -36.95 -31.10 -35.68
CA THR A 1153 -37.55 -31.43 -34.36
C THR A 1153 -38.79 -32.33 -34.49
N LEU A 1154 -39.60 -32.15 -35.53
CA LEU A 1154 -40.75 -33.02 -35.81
C LEU A 1154 -40.33 -34.43 -36.16
N ASN A 1155 -39.34 -34.57 -37.05
CA ASN A 1155 -38.83 -35.86 -37.50
C ASN A 1155 -38.22 -36.67 -36.35
N SER A 1156 -37.56 -36.01 -35.37
CA SER A 1156 -37.04 -36.69 -34.18
C SER A 1156 -38.14 -37.14 -33.22
N VAL A 1157 -39.23 -36.38 -33.08
CA VAL A 1157 -40.38 -36.74 -32.23
C VAL A 1157 -41.25 -37.82 -32.88
N THR A 1158 -41.39 -37.85 -34.21
CA THR A 1158 -42.10 -38.91 -34.93
C THR A 1158 -41.30 -40.19 -35.13
N SER A 1159 -39.98 -40.19 -34.89
CA SER A 1159 -39.16 -41.42 -34.91
C SER A 1159 -39.11 -42.13 -33.55
N GLU A 1160 -39.48 -41.46 -32.46
CA GLU A 1160 -39.56 -42.02 -31.10
C GLU A 1160 -40.98 -42.50 -30.70
N LYS A 1161 -41.99 -42.32 -31.56
CA LYS A 1161 -43.31 -42.97 -31.49
C LYS A 1161 -43.45 -43.97 -32.62
#